data_AF-A0A9D9VWC9-F1
#
_entry.id   AF-A0A9D9VWC9-F1
#
_cell.length_a   1.000
_cell.length_b   1.000
_cell.length_c   1.000
_cell.angle_alpha   90.00
_cell.angle_beta   90.00
_cell.angle_gamma   90.00
#
_symmetry.space_group_name_H-M   'P 1'
#
loop_
_entity.id
_entity.type
_entity.pdbx_description
1 polymer ?
#
loop_
_entity_poly.entity_id
_entity_poly.type
_entity_poly.pdbx_seq_one_letter_code
_entity_poly.pdbx_strand_id
1 'polypeptide(L)'
;MKYLLFIVLQLCTFCAAAQNDSIAKVPIDRQYFHDLVTKEQKLTDRADGKLDGTLKVTGNDEVHLFLTDVLFRRVDAIKNWIEISPTLPAKNEKVRYLRYLENMLRLFRTDWKKHDISPLDFPLLVETFYQALQKQAKKESINALIQTSAYPIAKIITEVLVENPNIKQLNNIVYLKFCQLNPDKILPTIRPFANEPFADSLIVLASMKRPVQLYSYAQSKSSVEGKLIHRSNNQMVQTIAELSQTPNALFYFPFLDDILYGRQKIEDIKKLVGNGDKYDSVGYYKLLVKTAIAYFKRMSPPLKDTPIAMFGANGLYETLMMRANKHFITPINELHNQSNLNIRMRAIDPLFPEDLYYMMIMGESSIYTSSYKHSFNRMLQRMGNNPRTDSLLLKVNFDHFKKFIKMAANYNKLDTFLKLMPSQNSEVLMRAFVANLDKTESLEDAVDVADSYSSITNKQLLNTILTYVKENEAIAIDENNTRGKIIYGLLKIIFMAADNNNIDLSQEIGIPSIYEIPLSAMKDGKGRVVQQVFFYGDEDGKAFFPPFVNSFSSKDWIKTDKKEWVELKSKKGEVYVFANKPLNYDANLDDSAQVHLAKYLESRDMSPTMAVHRGHSYWLPGTIKRLPESAKIIVLGSCGGYQNLNSILEICPNAHIISTKEIGKGDINQPILNYLNQVFTSGDTLVWKSMWSSLTKIFNRDNAEVRESWEDYIPPYRNLGAIFLKAFYKKTEAGLL
;
A
#
# COMPACT_ATOMS: atom_id res chain seq x y z
N MET A 1 14.79 18.97 12.76
CA MET A 1 14.00 20.21 12.94
C MET A 1 14.77 21.36 13.61
N LYS A 2 15.66 21.12 14.61
CA LYS A 2 16.44 22.20 15.25
C LYS A 2 17.52 22.87 14.37
N TYR A 3 18.04 22.18 13.35
CA TYR A 3 19.08 22.73 12.46
C TYR A 3 18.56 23.57 11.29
N LEU A 4 17.25 23.52 10.99
CA LEU A 4 16.65 24.35 9.93
C LEU A 4 16.37 25.78 10.41
N LEU A 5 16.09 25.95 11.71
CA LEU A 5 15.80 27.26 12.31
C LEU A 5 17.05 28.16 12.41
N PHE A 6 18.23 27.57 12.52
CA PHE A 6 19.48 28.31 12.74
C PHE A 6 20.09 28.88 11.45
N ILE A 7 19.76 28.31 10.28
CA ILE A 7 20.26 28.80 8.98
C ILE A 7 19.38 29.93 8.43
N VAL A 8 18.10 30.02 8.84
CA VAL A 8 17.20 31.12 8.43
C VAL A 8 17.52 32.44 9.14
N LEU A 9 18.14 32.41 10.33
CA LEU A 9 18.46 33.63 11.07
C LEU A 9 19.73 34.36 10.59
N GLN A 10 20.62 33.71 9.83
CA GLN A 10 21.91 34.31 9.40
C GLN A 10 21.86 35.04 8.05
N LEU A 11 20.72 35.08 7.36
CA LEU A 11 20.55 35.87 6.12
C LEU A 11 19.89 37.24 6.34
N CYS A 12 19.62 37.64 7.59
CA CYS A 12 18.93 38.89 7.91
C CYS A 12 19.85 40.10 8.17
N THR A 13 21.09 40.11 7.66
CA THR A 13 21.96 41.30 7.71
C THR A 13 22.23 41.83 6.32
N PHE A 14 21.22 42.40 5.68
CA PHE A 14 21.43 43.38 4.60
C PHE A 14 20.38 44.50 4.70
N CYS A 15 20.89 45.71 4.95
CA CYS A 15 20.29 47.04 4.87
C CYS A 15 18.76 47.13 4.76
N ALA A 16 18.12 47.52 5.87
CA ALA A 16 16.85 48.22 5.86
C ALA A 16 17.04 49.59 5.17
N ALA A 17 16.99 49.62 3.84
CA ALA A 17 16.63 50.82 3.11
C ALA A 17 15.11 50.95 3.20
N ALA A 18 14.64 51.90 4.00
CA ALA A 18 13.24 52.30 4.03
C ALA A 18 12.84 52.77 2.62
N GLN A 19 12.09 51.94 1.87
CA GLN A 19 11.40 52.39 0.67
C GLN A 19 10.16 53.17 1.12
N ASN A 20 10.08 54.44 0.70
CA ASN A 20 8.91 55.29 0.87
C ASN A 20 7.61 54.57 0.46
N ASP A 21 6.63 54.50 1.37
CA ASP A 21 5.23 54.07 1.14
C ASP A 21 4.41 55.04 0.27
N SER A 22 5.07 55.89 -0.52
CA SER A 22 4.39 56.76 -1.48
C SER A 22 4.02 55.93 -2.71
N ILE A 23 2.74 55.54 -2.82
CA ILE A 23 2.18 54.92 -4.03
C ILE A 23 2.51 55.84 -5.21
N ALA A 24 3.34 55.36 -6.13
CA ALA A 24 3.69 56.14 -7.32
C ALA A 24 2.40 56.47 -8.09
N LYS A 25 2.24 57.72 -8.53
CA LYS A 25 1.07 58.12 -9.31
C LYS A 25 1.02 57.32 -10.61
N VAL A 26 0.18 56.29 -10.67
CA VAL A 26 0.03 55.41 -11.83
C VAL A 26 -0.62 56.19 -12.97
N PRO A 27 0.02 56.31 -14.15
CA PRO A 27 -0.60 56.92 -15.31
C PRO A 27 -1.83 56.12 -15.78
N ILE A 28 -2.87 56.83 -16.21
CA ILE A 28 -4.18 56.27 -16.59
C ILE A 28 -4.04 55.12 -17.61
N ASP A 29 -3.11 55.25 -18.54
CA ASP A 29 -2.86 54.27 -19.60
C ASP A 29 -2.23 52.95 -19.13
N ARG A 30 -1.80 52.86 -17.87
CA ARG A 30 -1.29 51.64 -17.23
C ARG A 30 -2.18 51.12 -16.10
N GLN A 31 -3.20 51.87 -15.70
CA GLN A 31 -4.12 51.48 -14.61
C GLN A 31 -4.70 50.08 -14.83
N TYR A 32 -5.11 49.77 -16.06
CA TYR A 32 -5.62 48.45 -16.44
C TYR A 32 -4.67 47.29 -16.05
N PHE A 33 -3.35 47.45 -16.20
CA PHE A 33 -2.39 46.39 -15.87
C PHE A 33 -2.17 46.23 -14.37
N HIS A 34 -2.27 47.33 -13.60
CA HIS A 34 -2.30 47.27 -12.14
C HIS A 34 -3.56 46.59 -11.63
N ASP A 35 -4.71 46.85 -12.28
CA ASP A 35 -5.98 46.22 -11.93
C ASP A 35 -5.96 44.72 -12.20
N LEU A 36 -5.25 44.26 -13.24
CA LEU A 36 -5.06 42.82 -13.49
C LEU A 36 -4.23 42.14 -12.39
N VAL A 37 -3.15 42.75 -11.92
CA VAL A 37 -2.38 42.22 -10.78
C VAL A 37 -3.26 42.17 -9.52
N THR A 38 -4.02 43.24 -9.26
CA THR A 38 -4.94 43.33 -8.12
C THR A 38 -6.04 42.28 -8.19
N LYS A 39 -6.53 41.99 -9.40
CA LYS A 39 -7.48 40.91 -9.64
C LYS A 39 -6.89 39.55 -9.30
N GLU A 40 -5.66 39.25 -9.71
CA GLU A 40 -5.01 37.98 -9.35
C GLU A 40 -4.66 37.89 -7.86
N GLN A 41 -4.32 39.00 -7.18
CA GLN A 41 -4.20 39.02 -5.71
C GLN A 41 -5.51 38.56 -5.03
N LYS A 42 -6.67 39.10 -5.45
CA LYS A 42 -7.99 38.68 -4.94
C LYS A 42 -8.35 37.22 -5.29
N LEU A 43 -7.95 36.75 -6.47
CA LEU A 43 -8.19 35.36 -6.86
C LEU A 43 -7.30 34.38 -6.07
N THR A 44 -6.12 34.83 -5.66
CA THR A 44 -5.16 34.05 -4.86
C THR A 44 -5.59 34.03 -3.39
N ASP A 45 -6.10 35.14 -2.85
CA ASP A 45 -6.80 35.22 -1.55
C ASP A 45 -7.92 34.16 -1.48
N ARG A 46 -8.82 34.17 -2.48
CA ARG A 46 -9.90 33.17 -2.60
C ARG A 46 -9.46 31.71 -2.69
N ALA A 47 -8.19 31.42 -3.00
CA ALA A 47 -7.76 30.05 -3.23
C ALA A 47 -7.73 29.19 -1.96
N ASP A 48 -7.78 29.78 -0.76
CA ASP A 48 -7.98 29.07 0.50
C ASP A 48 -9.46 28.75 0.83
N GLY A 49 -10.38 29.17 -0.04
CA GLY A 49 -11.82 29.00 0.10
C GLY A 49 -12.59 30.25 0.57
N LYS A 50 -11.90 31.35 0.94
CA LYS A 50 -12.54 32.59 1.40
C LYS A 50 -11.91 33.81 0.75
N LEU A 51 -12.71 34.84 0.49
CA LEU A 51 -12.21 36.16 0.09
C LEU A 51 -12.34 37.09 1.29
N ASP A 52 -11.42 36.98 2.23
CA ASP A 52 -11.43 37.74 3.50
C ASP A 52 -10.18 38.62 3.67
N GLY A 53 -9.31 38.71 2.66
CA GLY A 53 -8.08 39.48 2.72
C GLY A 53 -6.98 38.80 3.53
N THR A 54 -7.08 37.50 3.80
CA THR A 54 -6.08 36.72 4.52
C THR A 54 -5.84 35.38 3.84
N LEU A 55 -4.59 34.95 3.72
CA LEU A 55 -4.25 33.67 3.09
C LEU A 55 -4.01 32.57 4.14
N LYS A 56 -5.02 31.72 4.38
CA LYS A 56 -5.01 30.69 5.45
C LYS A 56 -4.81 29.28 4.90
N VAL A 57 -3.56 28.80 4.96
CA VAL A 57 -3.17 27.52 4.34
C VAL A 57 -2.66 26.45 5.32
N THR A 58 -2.55 26.78 6.61
CA THR A 58 -2.10 25.88 7.68
C THR A 58 -2.91 26.09 8.97
N GLY A 59 -2.61 25.38 10.06
CA GLY A 59 -3.15 25.66 11.40
C GLY A 59 -2.37 26.69 12.21
N ASN A 60 -1.44 27.46 11.60
CA ASN A 60 -0.56 28.40 12.30
C ASN A 60 -0.80 29.85 11.84
N ASP A 61 -1.23 30.70 12.78
CA ASP A 61 -1.60 32.10 12.51
C ASP A 61 -0.42 32.98 12.06
N GLU A 62 0.80 32.74 12.57
CA GLU A 62 2.01 33.49 12.15
C GLU A 62 2.31 33.26 10.66
N VAL A 63 2.10 32.03 10.19
CA VAL A 63 2.27 31.66 8.79
C VAL A 63 1.23 32.38 7.92
N HIS A 64 -0.02 32.51 8.38
CA HIS A 64 -1.07 33.23 7.65
C HIS A 64 -0.76 34.72 7.50
N LEU A 65 -0.32 35.37 8.58
CA LEU A 65 0.05 36.78 8.57
C LEU A 65 1.20 37.03 7.59
N PHE A 66 2.22 36.18 7.61
CA PHE A 66 3.35 36.29 6.71
C PHE A 66 2.95 36.11 5.23
N LEU A 67 2.15 35.11 4.91
CA LEU A 67 1.66 34.87 3.54
C LEU A 67 0.77 36.02 3.04
N THR A 68 -0.05 36.58 3.93
CA THR A 68 -0.92 37.73 3.64
C THR A 68 -0.09 38.98 3.34
N ASP A 69 0.94 39.26 4.14
CA ASP A 69 1.88 40.38 3.90
C ASP A 69 2.58 40.26 2.54
N VAL A 70 3.01 39.05 2.19
CA VAL A 70 3.63 38.78 0.89
C VAL A 70 2.63 39.02 -0.25
N LEU A 71 1.41 38.49 -0.14
CA LEU A 71 0.40 38.57 -1.20
C LEU A 71 0.00 40.01 -1.52
N PHE A 72 -0.20 40.84 -0.50
CA PHE A 72 -0.67 42.20 -0.67
C PHE A 72 0.48 43.20 -0.71
N ARG A 73 1.20 43.36 0.40
CA ARG A 73 2.20 44.42 0.54
C ARG A 73 3.43 44.19 -0.33
N ARG A 74 4.01 42.98 -0.37
CA ARG A 74 5.23 42.73 -1.18
C ARG A 74 4.96 42.77 -2.67
N VAL A 75 3.86 42.20 -3.15
CA VAL A 75 3.44 42.32 -4.55
C VAL A 75 3.21 43.78 -4.94
N ASP A 76 2.60 44.58 -4.07
CA ASP A 76 2.38 46.01 -4.31
C ASP A 76 3.70 46.80 -4.34
N ALA A 77 4.67 46.42 -3.51
CA ALA A 77 6.02 46.98 -3.58
C ALA A 77 6.71 46.70 -4.94
N ILE A 78 6.48 45.52 -5.54
CA ILE A 78 6.98 45.21 -6.88
C ILE A 78 6.28 46.08 -7.94
N LYS A 79 4.96 46.27 -7.86
CA LYS A 79 4.22 47.21 -8.74
C LYS A 79 4.82 48.61 -8.66
N ASN A 80 5.07 49.12 -7.46
CA ASN A 80 5.67 50.42 -7.23
C ASN A 80 7.09 50.49 -7.82
N TRP A 81 7.92 49.47 -7.59
CA TRP A 81 9.25 49.40 -8.20
C TRP A 81 9.20 49.46 -9.73
N ILE A 82 8.28 48.74 -10.38
CA ILE A 82 8.12 48.79 -11.85
C ILE A 82 7.80 50.22 -12.32
N GLU A 83 6.98 50.96 -11.57
CA GLU A 83 6.60 52.33 -11.93
C GLU A 83 7.71 53.35 -11.74
N ILE A 84 8.55 53.21 -10.72
CA ILE A 84 9.62 54.19 -10.42
C ILE A 84 10.99 53.76 -10.94
N SER A 85 11.15 52.54 -11.47
CA SER A 85 12.45 52.01 -11.84
C SER A 85 13.08 52.80 -13.00
N PRO A 86 14.30 53.35 -12.83
CA PRO A 86 15.03 54.04 -13.89
C PRO A 86 15.55 53.07 -14.96
N THR A 87 15.63 51.77 -14.67
CA THR A 87 16.05 50.74 -15.64
C THR A 87 14.92 50.31 -16.58
N LEU A 88 13.69 50.79 -16.36
CA LEU A 88 12.52 50.54 -17.21
C LEU A 88 11.95 51.88 -17.72
N PRO A 89 12.70 52.66 -18.53
CA PRO A 89 12.27 54.00 -18.91
C PRO A 89 11.08 53.98 -19.89
N ALA A 90 10.94 52.92 -20.69
CA ALA A 90 9.92 52.84 -21.72
C ALA A 90 8.57 52.36 -21.16
N LYS A 91 7.49 53.03 -21.57
CA LYS A 91 6.11 52.66 -21.22
C LYS A 91 5.81 51.18 -21.47
N ASN A 92 6.17 50.68 -22.66
CA ASN A 92 5.88 49.30 -23.05
C ASN A 92 6.65 48.27 -22.20
N GLU A 93 7.84 48.63 -21.69
CA GLU A 93 8.58 47.77 -20.78
C GLU A 93 7.89 47.67 -19.42
N LYS A 94 7.40 48.79 -18.86
CA LYS A 94 6.62 48.76 -17.62
C LYS A 94 5.36 47.91 -17.75
N VAL A 95 4.62 48.06 -18.85
CA VAL A 95 3.45 47.23 -19.16
C VAL A 95 3.81 45.74 -19.20
N ARG A 96 4.92 45.39 -19.86
CA ARG A 96 5.40 44.01 -19.94
C ARG A 96 5.75 43.44 -18.56
N TYR A 97 6.42 44.21 -17.70
CA TYR A 97 6.79 43.77 -16.36
C TYR A 97 5.56 43.60 -15.43
N LEU A 98 4.55 44.46 -15.56
CA LEU A 98 3.27 44.28 -14.86
C LEU A 98 2.57 42.99 -15.29
N ARG A 99 2.59 42.67 -16.60
CA ARG A 99 2.08 41.38 -17.10
C ARG A 99 2.87 40.19 -16.58
N TYR A 100 4.19 40.30 -16.41
CA TYR A 100 4.97 39.24 -15.79
C TYR A 100 4.54 39.00 -14.33
N LEU A 101 4.33 40.06 -13.55
CA LEU A 101 3.87 39.95 -12.17
C LEU A 101 2.47 39.31 -12.09
N GLU A 102 1.55 39.71 -12.96
CA GLU A 102 0.22 39.10 -13.07
C GLU A 102 0.30 37.60 -13.42
N ASN A 103 1.08 37.26 -14.45
CA ASN A 103 1.27 35.87 -14.87
C ASN A 103 1.89 35.01 -13.76
N MET A 104 2.83 35.54 -12.98
CA MET A 104 3.45 34.83 -11.86
C MET A 104 2.40 34.45 -10.80
N LEU A 105 1.54 35.39 -10.39
CA LEU A 105 0.46 35.12 -9.44
C LEU A 105 -0.54 34.10 -10.00
N ARG A 106 -0.89 34.24 -11.28
CA ARG A 106 -1.83 33.33 -11.96
C ARG A 106 -1.29 31.90 -12.03
N LEU A 107 0.00 31.73 -12.36
CA LEU A 107 0.66 30.42 -12.41
C LEU A 107 0.79 29.82 -11.01
N PHE A 108 1.26 30.60 -10.02
CA PHE A 108 1.30 30.15 -8.63
C PHE A 108 -0.06 29.63 -8.16
N ARG A 109 -1.13 30.41 -8.35
CA ARG A 109 -2.50 30.02 -7.97
C ARG A 109 -2.96 28.75 -8.68
N THR A 110 -2.61 28.58 -9.95
CA THR A 110 -3.02 27.42 -10.74
C THR A 110 -2.25 26.17 -10.33
N ASP A 111 -0.94 26.28 -10.12
CA ASP A 111 -0.07 25.19 -9.70
C ASP A 111 -0.37 24.79 -8.24
N TRP A 112 -0.70 25.74 -7.37
CA TRP A 112 -1.13 25.44 -6.00
C TRP A 112 -2.42 24.60 -6.00
N LYS A 113 -3.42 24.96 -6.81
CA LYS A 113 -4.65 24.16 -6.96
C LYS A 113 -4.41 22.75 -7.50
N LYS A 114 -3.37 22.56 -8.31
CA LYS A 114 -2.96 21.26 -8.83
C LYS A 114 -2.05 20.48 -7.87
N HIS A 115 -1.65 21.09 -6.75
CA HIS A 115 -0.65 20.57 -5.82
C HIS A 115 0.76 20.43 -6.44
N ASP A 116 1.06 21.23 -7.47
CA ASP A 116 2.38 21.28 -8.13
C ASP A 116 3.37 22.20 -7.39
N ILE A 117 2.88 23.07 -6.49
CA ILE A 117 3.68 23.94 -5.61
C ILE A 117 3.02 24.04 -4.23
N SER A 118 3.83 24.09 -3.18
CA SER A 118 3.32 24.35 -1.83
C SER A 118 2.96 25.83 -1.67
N PRO A 119 1.85 26.18 -1.01
CA PRO A 119 1.57 27.58 -0.70
C PRO A 119 2.65 28.21 0.20
N LEU A 120 3.40 27.39 0.95
CA LEU A 120 4.54 27.85 1.76
C LEU A 120 5.74 28.30 0.92
N ASP A 121 5.81 27.92 -0.36
CA ASP A 121 6.86 28.37 -1.27
C ASP A 121 6.59 29.80 -1.81
N PHE A 122 5.38 30.34 -1.60
CA PHE A 122 4.96 31.63 -2.15
C PHE A 122 5.87 32.81 -1.77
N PRO A 123 6.30 32.97 -0.50
CA PRO A 123 7.23 34.04 -0.11
C PRO A 123 8.55 33.97 -0.87
N LEU A 124 9.13 32.77 -0.98
CA LEU A 124 10.38 32.58 -1.69
C LEU A 124 10.21 32.78 -3.20
N LEU A 125 9.06 32.38 -3.77
CA LEU A 125 8.73 32.65 -5.17
C LEU A 125 8.68 34.15 -5.45
N VAL A 126 7.95 34.93 -4.64
CA VAL A 126 7.81 36.39 -4.84
C VAL A 126 9.18 37.08 -4.75
N GLU A 127 9.99 36.72 -3.75
CA GLU A 127 11.33 37.30 -3.57
C GLU A 127 12.27 36.93 -4.73
N THR A 128 12.34 35.64 -5.09
CA THR A 128 13.19 35.16 -6.19
C THR A 128 12.74 35.77 -7.52
N PHE A 129 11.43 35.88 -7.75
CA PHE A 129 10.88 36.51 -8.95
C PHE A 129 11.23 38.00 -9.02
N TYR A 130 11.15 38.72 -7.90
CA TYR A 130 11.55 40.13 -7.85
C TYR A 130 13.03 40.31 -8.19
N GLN A 131 13.91 39.48 -7.63
CA GLN A 131 15.33 39.48 -7.98
C GLN A 131 15.56 39.17 -9.47
N ALA A 132 14.79 38.23 -10.04
CA ALA A 132 14.85 37.91 -11.46
C ALA A 132 14.44 39.10 -12.34
N LEU A 133 13.37 39.83 -11.98
CA LEU A 133 12.95 41.05 -12.68
C LEU A 133 14.03 42.14 -12.62
N GLN A 134 14.62 42.36 -11.45
CA GLN A 134 15.67 43.37 -11.26
C GLN A 134 16.92 43.05 -12.12
N LYS A 135 17.35 41.79 -12.13
CA LYS A 135 18.47 41.33 -12.95
C LYS A 135 18.16 41.46 -14.44
N GLN A 136 16.98 41.04 -14.87
CA GLN A 136 16.56 41.16 -16.26
C GLN A 136 16.51 42.62 -16.72
N ALA A 137 16.01 43.54 -15.89
CA ALA A 137 15.97 44.97 -16.21
C ALA A 137 17.38 45.57 -16.37
N LYS A 138 18.36 45.03 -15.64
CA LYS A 138 19.79 45.38 -15.78
C LYS A 138 20.51 44.60 -16.89
N LYS A 139 19.80 43.73 -17.63
CA LYS A 139 20.37 42.80 -18.64
C LYS A 139 21.41 41.84 -18.05
N GLU A 140 21.32 41.55 -16.76
CA GLU A 140 22.13 40.54 -16.09
C GLU A 140 21.54 39.13 -16.29
N SER A 141 22.40 38.11 -16.24
CA SER A 141 21.94 36.72 -16.29
C SER A 141 21.22 36.32 -15.00
N ILE A 142 20.13 35.56 -15.16
CA ILE A 142 19.37 34.94 -14.07
C ILE A 142 19.68 33.44 -13.92
N ASN A 143 20.65 32.91 -14.67
CA ASN A 143 20.95 31.47 -14.69
C ASN A 143 21.27 30.93 -13.28
N ALA A 144 22.14 31.62 -12.53
CA ALA A 144 22.51 31.19 -11.19
C ALA A 144 21.30 31.17 -10.23
N LEU A 145 20.41 32.16 -10.36
CA LEU A 145 19.18 32.26 -9.55
C LEU A 145 18.24 31.09 -9.82
N ILE A 146 18.01 30.77 -11.11
CA ILE A 146 17.19 29.61 -11.50
C ILE A 146 17.87 28.30 -11.09
N GLN A 147 19.20 28.20 -11.22
CA GLN A 147 19.97 27.02 -10.81
C GLN A 147 19.85 26.73 -9.31
N THR A 148 19.84 27.74 -8.45
CA THR A 148 19.74 27.56 -6.99
C THR A 148 18.29 27.43 -6.49
N SER A 149 17.30 27.84 -7.29
CA SER A 149 15.88 27.77 -6.93
C SER A 149 15.34 26.34 -6.91
N ALA A 150 14.36 26.07 -6.06
CA ALA A 150 13.58 24.83 -6.10
C ALA A 150 12.82 24.71 -7.44
N TYR A 151 12.51 23.49 -7.87
CA TYR A 151 11.89 23.24 -9.18
C TYR A 151 10.59 24.03 -9.42
N PRO A 152 9.60 24.05 -8.51
CA PRO A 152 8.35 24.78 -8.76
C PRO A 152 8.57 26.28 -8.97
N ILE A 153 9.48 26.88 -8.19
CA ILE A 153 9.85 28.31 -8.31
C ILE A 153 10.58 28.56 -9.64
N ALA A 154 11.60 27.75 -9.94
CA ALA A 154 12.37 27.86 -11.17
C ALA A 154 11.49 27.74 -12.42
N LYS A 155 10.53 26.81 -12.40
CA LYS A 155 9.52 26.59 -13.45
C LYS A 155 8.68 27.86 -13.67
N ILE A 156 8.01 28.36 -12.63
CA ILE A 156 7.13 29.54 -12.74
C ILE A 156 7.91 30.74 -13.28
N ILE A 157 9.09 31.04 -12.71
CA ILE A 157 9.88 32.21 -13.14
C ILE A 157 10.27 32.08 -14.62
N THR A 158 10.70 30.89 -15.05
CA THR A 158 11.12 30.65 -16.44
C THR A 158 9.95 30.73 -17.42
N GLU A 159 8.78 30.18 -17.07
CA GLU A 159 7.56 30.27 -17.88
C GLU A 159 7.06 31.72 -18.03
N VAL A 160 7.17 32.52 -16.97
CA VAL A 160 6.77 33.93 -16.99
C VAL A 160 7.73 34.76 -17.84
N LEU A 161 9.04 34.56 -17.70
CA LEU A 161 10.08 35.34 -18.38
C LEU A 161 10.47 34.75 -19.75
N VAL A 162 9.48 34.36 -20.55
CA VAL A 162 9.67 33.68 -21.85
C VAL A 162 10.49 34.48 -22.87
N GLU A 163 10.51 35.82 -22.75
CA GLU A 163 11.29 36.71 -23.64
C GLU A 163 12.73 36.92 -23.16
N ASN A 164 13.18 36.24 -22.09
CA ASN A 164 14.56 36.34 -21.63
C ASN A 164 15.53 35.86 -22.72
N PRO A 165 16.62 36.58 -23.03
CA PRO A 165 17.56 36.17 -24.08
C PRO A 165 18.21 34.80 -23.83
N ASN A 166 18.28 34.36 -22.56
CA ASN A 166 18.82 33.06 -22.17
C ASN A 166 17.74 31.98 -21.97
N ILE A 167 16.51 32.18 -22.46
CA ILE A 167 15.36 31.29 -22.18
C ILE A 167 15.64 29.81 -22.48
N LYS A 168 16.40 29.52 -23.55
CA LYS A 168 16.82 28.15 -23.87
C LYS A 168 17.63 27.51 -22.74
N GLN A 169 18.60 28.23 -22.19
CA GLN A 169 19.42 27.74 -21.09
C GLN A 169 18.61 27.60 -19.80
N LEU A 170 17.66 28.51 -19.53
CA LEU A 170 16.78 28.41 -18.37
C LEU A 170 15.87 27.19 -18.47
N ASN A 171 15.28 26.93 -19.64
CA ASN A 171 14.49 25.73 -19.90
C ASN A 171 15.31 24.45 -19.69
N ASN A 172 16.58 24.43 -20.10
CA ASN A 172 17.48 23.30 -19.83
C ASN A 172 17.67 23.07 -18.31
N ILE A 173 17.90 24.13 -17.53
CA ILE A 173 18.06 24.04 -16.07
C ILE A 173 16.78 23.53 -15.41
N VAL A 174 15.62 24.10 -15.78
CA VAL A 174 14.31 23.68 -15.25
C VAL A 174 14.02 22.23 -15.62
N TYR A 175 14.35 21.82 -16.85
CA TYR A 175 14.15 20.44 -17.30
C TYR A 175 15.03 19.45 -16.52
N LEU A 176 16.30 19.77 -16.26
CA LEU A 176 17.16 18.92 -15.44
C LEU A 176 16.62 18.77 -14.00
N LYS A 177 16.10 19.85 -13.41
CA LYS A 177 15.42 19.80 -12.10
C LYS A 177 14.17 18.95 -12.13
N PHE A 178 13.36 19.07 -13.19
CA PHE A 178 12.18 18.24 -13.41
C PHE A 178 12.55 16.76 -13.46
N CYS A 179 13.57 16.39 -14.25
CA CYS A 179 14.05 15.01 -14.38
C CYS A 179 14.61 14.45 -13.07
N GLN A 180 15.26 15.28 -12.25
CA GLN A 180 15.76 14.86 -10.94
C GLN A 180 14.62 14.45 -10.00
N LEU A 181 13.51 15.19 -10.02
CA LEU A 181 12.32 14.90 -9.21
C LEU A 181 11.45 13.79 -9.83
N ASN A 182 11.45 13.66 -11.16
CA ASN A 182 10.59 12.76 -11.90
C ASN A 182 11.39 11.87 -12.88
N PRO A 183 12.24 10.94 -12.39
CA PRO A 183 13.06 10.10 -13.27
C PRO A 183 12.24 9.25 -14.27
N ASP A 184 11.00 8.88 -13.93
CA ASP A 184 10.08 8.13 -14.79
C ASP A 184 9.53 8.95 -15.97
N LYS A 185 9.67 10.28 -15.91
CA LYS A 185 9.23 11.21 -16.97
C LYS A 185 10.33 11.60 -17.93
N ILE A 186 11.58 11.17 -17.71
CA ILE A 186 12.72 11.47 -18.59
C ILE A 186 12.39 11.07 -20.04
N LEU A 187 12.20 9.78 -20.31
CA LEU A 187 11.99 9.29 -21.68
C LEU A 187 10.73 9.86 -22.35
N PRO A 188 9.57 9.96 -21.67
CA PRO A 188 8.39 10.61 -22.25
C PRO A 188 8.56 12.09 -22.62
N THR A 189 9.52 12.80 -22.03
CA THR A 189 9.64 14.26 -22.18
C THR A 189 10.97 14.71 -22.82
N ILE A 190 11.90 13.79 -23.11
CA ILE A 190 13.25 14.13 -23.58
C ILE A 190 13.29 14.63 -25.02
N ARG A 191 12.25 14.39 -25.83
CA ARG A 191 12.21 14.70 -27.26
C ARG A 191 12.67 16.13 -27.60
N PRO A 192 12.21 17.21 -26.93
CA PRO A 192 12.65 18.57 -27.23
C PRO A 192 14.12 18.82 -26.88
N PHE A 193 14.69 18.01 -25.99
CA PHE A 193 16.04 18.12 -25.45
C PHE A 193 17.00 17.06 -26.02
N ALA A 194 16.57 16.26 -27.00
CA ALA A 194 17.33 15.11 -27.48
C ALA A 194 18.68 15.48 -28.14
N ASN A 195 18.86 16.73 -28.56
CA ASN A 195 20.11 17.26 -29.13
C ASN A 195 20.94 18.07 -28.12
N GLU A 196 20.47 18.20 -26.87
CA GLU A 196 21.23 18.91 -25.84
C GLU A 196 22.34 18.01 -25.27
N PRO A 197 23.50 18.59 -24.84
CA PRO A 197 24.64 17.80 -24.38
C PRO A 197 24.35 16.86 -23.20
N PHE A 198 23.39 17.21 -22.34
CA PHE A 198 23.00 16.41 -21.18
C PHE A 198 22.06 15.24 -21.50
N ALA A 199 21.55 15.14 -22.74
CA ALA A 199 20.56 14.14 -23.11
C ALA A 199 21.07 12.70 -22.88
N ASP A 200 22.34 12.43 -23.22
CA ASP A 200 22.95 11.11 -22.99
C ASP A 200 23.02 10.77 -21.49
N SER A 201 23.38 11.74 -20.63
CA SER A 201 23.38 11.55 -19.18
C SER A 201 21.99 11.25 -18.62
N LEU A 202 20.95 11.88 -19.17
CA LEU A 202 19.56 11.59 -18.80
C LEU A 202 19.14 10.18 -19.23
N ILE A 203 19.60 9.71 -20.40
CA ILE A 203 19.35 8.33 -20.84
C ILE A 203 20.04 7.32 -19.91
N VAL A 204 21.27 7.58 -19.47
CA VAL A 204 21.96 6.73 -18.48
C VAL A 204 21.22 6.73 -17.14
N LEU A 205 20.72 7.89 -16.70
CA LEU A 205 19.91 7.95 -15.49
C LEU A 205 18.61 7.14 -15.64
N ALA A 206 17.94 7.27 -16.80
CA ALA A 206 16.74 6.52 -17.12
C ALA A 206 17.01 5.00 -17.20
N SER A 207 18.16 4.58 -17.72
CA SER A 207 18.53 3.16 -17.76
C SER A 207 18.66 2.59 -16.35
N MET A 208 19.36 3.29 -15.45
CA MET A 208 19.55 2.85 -14.08
C MET A 208 18.25 2.80 -13.28
N LYS A 209 17.36 3.79 -13.47
CA LYS A 209 16.13 3.93 -12.66
C LYS A 209 14.92 3.22 -13.24
N ARG A 210 14.81 3.14 -14.56
CA ARG A 210 13.64 2.61 -15.31
C ARG A 210 14.08 1.80 -16.54
N PRO A 211 14.84 0.71 -16.37
CA PRO A 211 15.39 -0.05 -17.50
C PRO A 211 14.32 -0.63 -18.44
N VAL A 212 13.12 -0.99 -17.95
CA VAL A 212 12.01 -1.46 -18.83
C VAL A 212 11.50 -0.35 -19.73
N GLN A 213 11.37 0.87 -19.21
CA GLN A 213 10.89 1.99 -20.00
C GLN A 213 11.90 2.29 -21.12
N LEU A 214 13.20 2.29 -20.79
CA LEU A 214 14.26 2.42 -21.79
C LEU A 214 14.16 1.33 -22.85
N TYR A 215 13.99 0.07 -22.43
CA TYR A 215 13.77 -1.06 -23.32
C TYR A 215 12.59 -0.81 -24.28
N SER A 216 11.44 -0.34 -23.79
CA SER A 216 10.27 -0.06 -24.62
C SER A 216 10.53 1.02 -25.68
N TYR A 217 11.18 2.12 -25.31
CA TYR A 217 11.53 3.17 -26.26
C TYR A 217 12.61 2.71 -27.27
N ALA A 218 13.53 1.85 -26.83
CA ALA A 218 14.58 1.30 -27.67
C ALA A 218 14.06 0.36 -28.77
N GLN A 219 12.85 -0.19 -28.65
CA GLN A 219 12.26 -1.03 -29.70
C GLN A 219 12.13 -0.27 -31.04
N SER A 220 11.81 1.03 -31.00
CA SER A 220 11.66 1.86 -32.20
C SER A 220 12.93 2.62 -32.55
N LYS A 221 13.79 2.03 -33.40
CA LYS A 221 15.02 2.66 -33.90
C LYS A 221 14.81 3.97 -34.68
N SER A 222 13.60 4.22 -35.19
CA SER A 222 13.29 5.40 -35.99
C SER A 222 12.81 6.60 -35.18
N SER A 223 12.30 6.37 -33.96
CA SER A 223 11.86 7.42 -33.04
C SER A 223 13.03 8.31 -32.59
N VAL A 224 12.74 9.54 -32.16
CA VAL A 224 13.78 10.48 -31.67
C VAL A 224 14.48 9.89 -30.44
N GLU A 225 13.67 9.34 -29.53
CA GLU A 225 14.08 8.69 -28.30
C GLU A 225 14.90 7.44 -28.58
N GLY A 226 14.43 6.57 -29.48
CA GLY A 226 15.16 5.37 -29.90
C GLY A 226 16.49 5.69 -30.56
N LYS A 227 16.55 6.67 -31.46
CA LYS A 227 17.83 7.13 -32.05
C LYS A 227 18.79 7.63 -30.98
N LEU A 228 18.29 8.38 -30.00
CA LEU A 228 19.07 8.87 -28.86
C LEU A 228 19.61 7.72 -28.00
N ILE A 229 18.81 6.67 -27.76
CA ILE A 229 19.22 5.48 -27.01
C ILE A 229 20.29 4.67 -27.78
N HIS A 230 20.03 4.36 -29.05
CA HIS A 230 20.91 3.50 -29.87
C HIS A 230 22.25 4.15 -30.24
N ARG A 231 22.38 5.48 -30.12
CA ARG A 231 23.67 6.19 -30.30
C ARG A 231 24.49 6.34 -29.03
N SER A 232 23.97 5.92 -27.87
CA SER A 232 24.68 6.04 -26.61
C SER A 232 25.91 5.13 -26.57
N ASN A 233 26.98 5.60 -25.96
CA ASN A 233 28.20 4.83 -25.71
C ASN A 233 28.22 4.17 -24.32
N ASN A 234 27.16 4.34 -23.53
CA ASN A 234 27.07 3.74 -22.21
C ASN A 234 26.72 2.24 -22.32
N GLN A 235 27.54 1.38 -21.71
CA GLN A 235 27.39 -0.08 -21.76
C GLN A 235 25.99 -0.55 -21.34
N MET A 236 25.39 0.04 -20.30
CA MET A 236 24.07 -0.37 -19.83
C MET A 236 22.99 -0.02 -20.86
N VAL A 237 23.06 1.20 -21.41
CA VAL A 237 22.12 1.68 -22.42
C VAL A 237 22.22 0.80 -23.67
N GLN A 238 23.43 0.52 -24.15
CA GLN A 238 23.69 -0.39 -25.27
C GLN A 238 23.14 -1.79 -25.02
N THR A 239 23.42 -2.38 -23.85
CA THR A 239 22.92 -3.71 -23.47
C THR A 239 21.39 -3.77 -23.53
N ILE A 240 20.69 -2.77 -22.98
CA ILE A 240 19.23 -2.70 -23.04
C ILE A 240 18.74 -2.47 -24.48
N ALA A 241 19.42 -1.63 -25.24
CA ALA A 241 19.08 -1.33 -26.62
C ALA A 241 19.22 -2.58 -27.52
N GLU A 242 20.27 -3.36 -27.36
CA GLU A 242 20.46 -4.65 -28.04
C GLU A 242 19.39 -5.66 -27.60
N LEU A 243 19.13 -5.75 -26.29
CA LEU A 243 18.09 -6.62 -25.76
C LEU A 243 16.71 -6.27 -26.32
N SER A 244 16.42 -4.99 -26.55
CA SER A 244 15.17 -4.51 -27.18
C SER A 244 14.88 -5.09 -28.56
N GLN A 245 15.93 -5.56 -29.25
CA GLN A 245 15.83 -6.13 -30.59
C GLN A 245 15.81 -7.67 -30.57
N THR A 246 15.89 -8.28 -29.39
CA THR A 246 15.88 -9.73 -29.23
C THR A 246 14.43 -10.26 -29.17
N PRO A 247 14.08 -11.34 -29.88
CA PRO A 247 12.78 -12.00 -29.71
C PRO A 247 12.57 -12.43 -28.25
N ASN A 248 11.33 -12.28 -27.74
CA ASN A 248 10.99 -12.63 -26.35
C ASN A 248 11.81 -11.90 -25.29
N ALA A 249 12.32 -10.70 -25.59
CA ALA A 249 13.27 -9.99 -24.71
C ALA A 249 12.84 -9.78 -23.26
N LEU A 250 11.52 -9.70 -22.98
CA LEU A 250 11.03 -9.62 -21.60
C LEU A 250 11.43 -10.82 -20.72
N PHE A 251 11.69 -11.99 -21.30
CA PHE A 251 12.22 -13.15 -20.56
C PHE A 251 13.70 -13.03 -20.15
N TYR A 252 14.43 -12.06 -20.70
CA TYR A 252 15.84 -11.86 -20.36
C TYR A 252 16.00 -10.74 -19.34
N PHE A 253 15.00 -9.87 -19.24
CA PHE A 253 15.00 -8.69 -18.38
C PHE A 253 15.23 -8.99 -16.88
N PRO A 254 14.67 -10.06 -16.29
CA PRO A 254 15.00 -10.49 -14.92
C PRO A 254 16.49 -10.72 -14.64
N PHE A 255 17.27 -10.96 -15.69
CA PHE A 255 18.70 -11.29 -15.63
C PHE A 255 19.56 -10.14 -16.16
N LEU A 256 19.00 -8.94 -16.37
CA LEU A 256 19.69 -7.82 -17.01
C LEU A 256 21.02 -7.47 -16.32
N ASP A 257 21.05 -7.49 -14.99
CA ASP A 257 22.28 -7.24 -14.23
C ASP A 257 23.35 -8.30 -14.52
N ASP A 258 22.99 -9.58 -14.52
CA ASP A 258 23.94 -10.65 -14.83
C ASP A 258 24.36 -10.66 -16.30
N ILE A 259 23.48 -10.28 -17.22
CA ILE A 259 23.81 -10.12 -18.64
C ILE A 259 24.82 -8.98 -18.82
N LEU A 260 24.55 -7.84 -18.18
CA LEU A 260 25.40 -6.64 -18.25
C LEU A 260 26.83 -6.93 -17.78
N TYR A 261 26.97 -7.71 -16.71
CA TYR A 261 28.27 -8.06 -16.12
C TYR A 261 28.82 -9.42 -16.60
N GLY A 262 28.21 -10.03 -17.62
CA GLY A 262 28.68 -11.29 -18.22
C GLY A 262 28.57 -12.53 -17.33
N ARG A 263 27.86 -12.45 -16.20
CA ARG A 263 27.58 -13.57 -15.28
C ARG A 263 26.56 -14.56 -15.87
N GLN A 264 25.69 -14.09 -16.76
CA GLN A 264 24.69 -14.90 -17.45
C GLN A 264 24.71 -14.56 -18.94
N LYS A 265 24.76 -15.58 -19.81
CA LYS A 265 24.72 -15.38 -21.26
C LYS A 265 23.30 -15.45 -21.79
N ILE A 266 22.98 -14.60 -22.77
CA ILE A 266 21.69 -14.61 -23.50
C ILE A 266 21.43 -16.00 -24.08
N GLU A 267 22.43 -16.62 -24.71
CA GLU A 267 22.28 -17.95 -25.33
C GLU A 267 21.90 -19.06 -24.34
N ASP A 268 22.29 -18.94 -23.07
CA ASP A 268 21.91 -19.92 -22.05
C ASP A 268 20.46 -19.75 -21.59
N ILE A 269 19.97 -18.51 -21.50
CA ILE A 269 18.56 -18.22 -21.23
C ILE A 269 17.70 -18.64 -22.43
N LYS A 270 18.18 -18.39 -23.65
CA LYS A 270 17.50 -18.73 -24.91
C LYS A 270 17.15 -20.21 -25.02
N LYS A 271 17.99 -21.10 -24.47
CA LYS A 271 17.72 -22.55 -24.39
C LYS A 271 16.45 -22.88 -23.59
N LEU A 272 16.08 -22.04 -22.62
CA LEU A 272 14.90 -22.23 -21.77
C LEU A 272 13.66 -21.56 -22.37
N VAL A 273 13.82 -20.39 -23.00
CA VAL A 273 12.68 -19.57 -23.46
C VAL A 273 12.29 -19.85 -24.92
N GLY A 274 13.23 -20.40 -25.70
CA GLY A 274 13.05 -20.72 -27.11
C GLY A 274 12.80 -19.49 -27.99
N ASN A 275 12.51 -19.77 -29.27
CA ASN A 275 12.10 -18.76 -30.26
C ASN A 275 10.55 -18.66 -30.39
N GLY A 276 9.79 -19.17 -29.42
CA GLY A 276 8.32 -19.23 -29.44
C GLY A 276 7.74 -20.65 -29.31
N ASP A 277 8.43 -21.67 -29.80
CA ASP A 277 7.85 -23.03 -29.93
C ASP A 277 8.31 -24.05 -28.86
N LYS A 278 9.34 -23.73 -28.07
CA LYS A 278 9.90 -24.61 -27.02
C LYS A 278 10.24 -23.80 -25.77
N TYR A 279 9.25 -23.63 -24.90
CA TYR A 279 9.41 -22.94 -23.62
C TYR A 279 9.48 -23.95 -22.46
N ASP A 280 10.65 -24.08 -21.84
CA ASP A 280 10.84 -24.80 -20.57
C ASP A 280 10.48 -23.91 -19.39
N SER A 281 9.19 -23.89 -19.05
CA SER A 281 8.69 -23.11 -17.92
C SER A 281 9.29 -23.49 -16.56
N VAL A 282 9.66 -24.76 -16.37
CA VAL A 282 10.24 -25.25 -15.12
C VAL A 282 11.70 -24.82 -15.00
N GLY A 283 12.51 -25.07 -16.03
CA GLY A 283 13.91 -24.65 -16.07
C GLY A 283 14.05 -23.13 -15.94
N TYR A 284 13.18 -22.37 -16.62
CA TYR A 284 13.15 -20.92 -16.51
C TYR A 284 12.80 -20.44 -15.10
N TYR A 285 11.79 -21.05 -14.45
CA TYR A 285 11.43 -20.71 -13.07
C TYR A 285 12.58 -20.98 -12.09
N LYS A 286 13.25 -22.12 -12.22
CA LYS A 286 14.44 -22.46 -11.41
C LYS A 286 15.58 -21.46 -11.60
N LEU A 287 15.77 -20.97 -12.82
CA LEU A 287 16.77 -19.94 -13.10
C LEU A 287 16.42 -18.62 -12.40
N LEU A 288 15.15 -18.21 -12.40
CA LEU A 288 14.70 -17.03 -11.64
C LEU A 288 14.97 -17.20 -10.14
N VAL A 289 14.62 -18.34 -9.56
CA VAL A 289 14.87 -18.65 -8.13
C VAL A 289 16.35 -18.56 -7.80
N LYS A 290 17.21 -19.22 -8.60
CA LYS A 290 18.66 -19.16 -8.43
C LYS A 290 19.18 -17.72 -8.49
N THR A 291 18.64 -16.92 -9.41
CA THR A 291 19.03 -15.51 -9.56
C THR A 291 18.58 -14.69 -8.36
N ALA A 292 17.38 -14.91 -7.83
CA ALA A 292 16.86 -14.21 -6.65
C ALA A 292 17.74 -14.47 -5.42
N ILE A 293 18.11 -15.73 -5.19
CA ILE A 293 19.03 -16.13 -4.10
C ILE A 293 20.38 -15.42 -4.25
N ALA A 294 20.95 -15.39 -5.46
CA ALA A 294 22.23 -14.76 -5.73
C ALA A 294 22.18 -13.23 -5.56
N TYR A 295 21.08 -12.60 -5.99
CA TYR A 295 20.87 -11.16 -5.92
C TYR A 295 20.69 -10.72 -4.48
N PHE A 296 19.86 -11.43 -3.72
CA PHE A 296 19.66 -11.12 -2.31
C PHE A 296 20.95 -11.20 -1.49
N LYS A 297 21.81 -12.20 -1.78
CA LYS A 297 23.12 -12.32 -1.14
C LYS A 297 24.01 -11.08 -1.33
N ARG A 298 23.92 -10.41 -2.50
CA ARG A 298 24.70 -9.20 -2.81
C ARG A 298 24.19 -7.95 -2.08
N MET A 299 22.90 -7.89 -1.79
CA MET A 299 22.31 -6.77 -1.05
C MET A 299 22.71 -6.77 0.43
N SER A 300 23.13 -7.92 0.96
CA SER A 300 23.60 -8.05 2.33
C SER A 300 25.05 -7.56 2.48
N PRO A 301 25.47 -7.14 3.70
CA PRO A 301 26.88 -6.90 4.00
C PRO A 301 27.74 -8.12 3.63
N PRO A 302 28.99 -7.93 3.14
CA PRO A 302 29.69 -6.65 3.01
C PRO A 302 29.41 -5.88 1.71
N LEU A 303 28.77 -6.49 0.72
CA LEU A 303 28.65 -5.93 -0.63
C LEU A 303 27.68 -4.74 -0.70
N LYS A 304 26.51 -4.85 -0.06
CA LYS A 304 25.45 -3.81 -0.09
C LYS A 304 25.14 -3.30 -1.51
N ASP A 305 25.18 -4.22 -2.47
CA ASP A 305 25.03 -3.95 -3.89
C ASP A 305 23.61 -4.33 -4.32
N THR A 306 22.89 -3.39 -4.94
CA THR A 306 21.51 -3.58 -5.42
C THR A 306 21.52 -3.91 -6.90
N PRO A 307 21.15 -5.15 -7.30
CA PRO A 307 21.13 -5.54 -8.69
C PRO A 307 20.11 -4.78 -9.53
N ILE A 308 20.45 -4.53 -10.79
CA ILE A 308 19.55 -3.91 -11.77
C ILE A 308 18.38 -4.85 -12.08
N ALA A 309 17.18 -4.28 -12.27
CA ALA A 309 15.97 -5.01 -12.67
C ALA A 309 15.56 -6.14 -11.71
N MET A 310 16.01 -6.10 -10.45
CA MET A 310 15.51 -7.01 -9.40
C MET A 310 14.03 -6.72 -9.06
N PHE A 311 13.68 -5.43 -9.00
CA PHE A 311 12.36 -4.91 -8.68
C PHE A 311 11.73 -4.16 -9.86
N GLY A 312 10.43 -3.87 -9.74
CA GLY A 312 9.66 -3.11 -10.72
C GLY A 312 9.11 -3.96 -11.87
N ALA A 313 8.46 -3.28 -12.82
CA ALA A 313 7.82 -3.91 -13.98
C ALA A 313 8.77 -4.89 -14.69
N ASN A 314 8.31 -6.10 -15.01
CA ASN A 314 9.08 -7.21 -15.62
C ASN A 314 10.40 -7.55 -14.91
N GLY A 315 10.64 -7.04 -13.70
CA GLY A 315 11.82 -7.35 -12.91
C GLY A 315 11.83 -8.80 -12.42
N LEU A 316 12.90 -9.16 -11.72
CA LEU A 316 13.11 -10.52 -11.24
C LEU A 316 11.97 -11.03 -10.36
N TYR A 317 11.61 -10.31 -9.30
CA TYR A 317 10.57 -10.79 -8.37
C TYR A 317 9.17 -10.77 -8.97
N GLU A 318 8.82 -9.76 -9.78
CA GLU A 318 7.51 -9.74 -10.45
C GLU A 318 7.41 -10.90 -11.45
N THR A 319 8.48 -11.15 -12.22
CA THR A 319 8.49 -12.28 -13.14
C THR A 319 8.43 -13.61 -12.38
N LEU A 320 9.20 -13.75 -11.30
CA LEU A 320 9.17 -14.93 -10.44
C LEU A 320 7.75 -15.18 -9.91
N MET A 321 7.05 -14.15 -9.46
CA MET A 321 5.65 -14.20 -9.03
C MET A 321 4.71 -14.61 -10.16
N MET A 322 4.77 -13.95 -11.31
CA MET A 322 3.93 -14.30 -12.45
C MET A 322 4.12 -15.76 -12.88
N ARG A 323 5.36 -16.26 -12.87
CA ARG A 323 5.66 -17.65 -13.25
C ARG A 323 5.25 -18.64 -12.16
N ALA A 324 5.48 -18.33 -10.89
CA ALA A 324 4.99 -19.11 -9.75
C ALA A 324 3.47 -19.33 -9.86
N ASN A 325 2.73 -18.23 -10.06
CA ASN A 325 1.28 -18.25 -10.17
C ASN A 325 0.83 -19.05 -11.39
N LYS A 326 1.29 -18.68 -12.58
CA LYS A 326 0.83 -19.28 -13.84
C LYS A 326 1.14 -20.77 -13.97
N HIS A 327 2.36 -21.19 -13.64
CA HIS A 327 2.85 -22.53 -13.99
C HIS A 327 2.72 -23.54 -12.86
N PHE A 328 2.55 -23.09 -11.62
CA PHE A 328 2.56 -23.97 -10.46
C PHE A 328 1.32 -23.81 -9.58
N ILE A 329 1.03 -22.60 -9.12
CA ILE A 329 -0.07 -22.37 -8.16
C ILE A 329 -1.44 -22.52 -8.82
N THR A 330 -1.66 -21.92 -9.98
CA THR A 330 -2.93 -22.04 -10.71
C THR A 330 -3.27 -23.51 -10.99
N PRO A 331 -2.37 -24.35 -11.55
CA PRO A 331 -2.66 -25.77 -11.74
C PRO A 331 -3.02 -26.55 -10.47
N ILE A 332 -2.29 -26.36 -9.36
CA ILE A 332 -2.59 -27.09 -8.11
C ILE A 332 -3.86 -26.57 -7.42
N ASN A 333 -4.21 -25.30 -7.63
CA ASN A 333 -5.45 -24.70 -7.17
C ASN A 333 -6.65 -25.17 -7.98
N GLU A 334 -6.56 -25.23 -9.31
CA GLU A 334 -7.64 -25.75 -10.16
C GLU A 334 -7.98 -27.20 -9.80
N LEU A 335 -6.98 -27.97 -9.38
CA LEU A 335 -7.13 -29.34 -8.90
C LEU A 335 -7.46 -29.46 -7.40
N HIS A 336 -7.98 -28.41 -6.73
CA HIS A 336 -8.24 -28.43 -5.28
C HIS A 336 -9.24 -29.51 -4.82
N ASN A 337 -10.16 -29.94 -5.70
CA ASN A 337 -11.12 -31.03 -5.46
C ASN A 337 -10.57 -32.42 -5.81
N GLN A 338 -9.36 -32.52 -6.37
CA GLN A 338 -8.72 -33.80 -6.70
C GLN A 338 -8.12 -34.44 -5.43
N SER A 339 -8.66 -35.60 -5.03
CA SER A 339 -8.21 -36.33 -3.84
C SER A 339 -6.86 -37.03 -4.03
N ASN A 340 -6.50 -37.43 -5.26
CA ASN A 340 -5.20 -38.03 -5.54
C ASN A 340 -4.10 -36.96 -5.59
N LEU A 341 -3.29 -36.88 -4.53
CA LEU A 341 -2.23 -35.88 -4.40
C LEU A 341 -1.11 -35.98 -5.45
N ASN A 342 -0.87 -37.16 -6.03
CA ASN A 342 0.12 -37.30 -7.11
C ASN A 342 -0.37 -36.65 -8.40
N ILE A 343 -1.68 -36.64 -8.64
CA ILE A 343 -2.27 -35.94 -9.78
C ILE A 343 -2.35 -34.45 -9.46
N ARG A 344 -2.90 -34.11 -8.29
CA ARG A 344 -3.13 -32.72 -7.87
C ARG A 344 -1.85 -31.90 -7.82
N MET A 345 -0.80 -32.44 -7.22
CA MET A 345 0.45 -31.70 -6.97
C MET A 345 1.49 -31.89 -8.08
N ARG A 346 1.16 -32.58 -9.18
CA ARG A 346 2.10 -32.93 -10.26
C ARG A 346 2.86 -31.73 -10.80
N ALA A 347 2.21 -30.57 -10.89
CA ALA A 347 2.84 -29.34 -11.41
C ALA A 347 4.05 -28.91 -10.58
N ILE A 348 4.06 -29.18 -9.26
CA ILE A 348 5.15 -28.80 -8.36
C ILE A 348 6.16 -29.94 -8.11
N ASP A 349 5.91 -31.13 -8.65
CA ASP A 349 6.83 -32.27 -8.53
C ASP A 349 8.28 -31.95 -8.93
N PRO A 350 8.55 -31.23 -10.04
CA PRO A 350 9.93 -31.01 -10.46
C PRO A 350 10.67 -29.98 -9.60
N LEU A 351 10.02 -29.31 -8.66
CA LEU A 351 10.61 -28.22 -7.87
C LEU A 351 11.45 -28.73 -6.67
N PHE A 352 12.56 -28.05 -6.41
CA PHE A 352 13.41 -28.24 -5.22
C PHE A 352 12.87 -27.48 -4.00
N PRO A 353 13.38 -27.72 -2.78
CA PRO A 353 12.91 -27.01 -1.58
C PRO A 353 12.97 -25.48 -1.70
N GLU A 354 14.02 -24.94 -2.29
CA GLU A 354 14.22 -23.50 -2.50
C GLU A 354 13.20 -22.96 -3.52
N ASP A 355 12.92 -23.71 -4.58
CA ASP A 355 11.91 -23.35 -5.58
C ASP A 355 10.50 -23.29 -4.97
N LEU A 356 10.17 -24.27 -4.11
CA LEU A 356 8.91 -24.34 -3.38
C LEU A 356 8.78 -23.23 -2.35
N TYR A 357 9.88 -22.86 -1.67
CA TYR A 357 9.94 -21.73 -0.76
C TYR A 357 9.53 -20.43 -1.47
N TYR A 358 10.18 -20.09 -2.60
CA TYR A 358 9.82 -18.90 -3.37
C TYR A 358 8.43 -19.02 -3.99
N MET A 359 8.02 -20.21 -4.44
CA MET A 359 6.69 -20.40 -5.03
C MET A 359 5.60 -20.06 -4.01
N MET A 360 5.72 -20.55 -2.78
CA MET A 360 4.76 -20.25 -1.72
C MET A 360 4.74 -18.76 -1.39
N ILE A 361 5.90 -18.13 -1.22
CA ILE A 361 6.02 -16.70 -0.88
C ILE A 361 5.44 -15.81 -1.97
N MET A 362 5.80 -16.06 -3.22
CA MET A 362 5.30 -15.28 -4.34
C MET A 362 3.82 -15.55 -4.61
N GLY A 363 3.31 -16.69 -4.14
CA GLY A 363 1.92 -17.09 -4.24
C GLY A 363 1.00 -16.59 -3.15
N GLU A 364 1.46 -15.79 -2.17
CA GLU A 364 0.68 -15.41 -0.98
C GLU A 364 -0.76 -14.97 -1.30
N SER A 365 -0.95 -14.13 -2.32
CA SER A 365 -2.26 -13.60 -2.70
C SER A 365 -3.15 -14.58 -3.48
N SER A 366 -2.62 -15.74 -3.88
CA SER A 366 -3.26 -16.61 -4.87
C SER A 366 -3.31 -18.08 -4.46
N ILE A 367 -2.45 -18.54 -3.55
CA ILE A 367 -2.37 -19.94 -3.15
C ILE A 367 -3.52 -20.31 -2.20
N TYR A 368 -4.25 -21.39 -2.52
CA TYR A 368 -5.32 -21.86 -1.64
C TYR A 368 -4.74 -22.54 -0.40
N THR A 369 -5.48 -22.53 0.71
CA THR A 369 -5.05 -23.14 1.97
C THR A 369 -4.57 -24.59 1.79
N SER A 370 -5.37 -25.43 1.13
CA SER A 370 -4.99 -26.83 0.93
C SER A 370 -3.77 -26.96 0.00
N SER A 371 -3.67 -26.12 -1.03
CA SER A 371 -2.50 -26.08 -1.92
C SER A 371 -1.23 -25.72 -1.16
N TYR A 372 -1.25 -24.66 -0.33
CA TYR A 372 -0.12 -24.26 0.50
C TYR A 372 0.35 -25.40 1.40
N LYS A 373 -0.57 -26.04 2.13
CA LYS A 373 -0.21 -27.14 3.04
C LYS A 373 0.46 -28.31 2.32
N HIS A 374 -0.07 -28.70 1.16
CA HIS A 374 0.52 -29.78 0.37
C HIS A 374 1.88 -29.36 -0.21
N SER A 375 2.04 -28.11 -0.64
CA SER A 375 3.33 -27.56 -1.09
C SER A 375 4.36 -27.51 0.04
N PHE A 376 3.97 -27.08 1.24
CA PHE A 376 4.81 -27.07 2.44
C PHE A 376 5.27 -28.48 2.81
N ASN A 377 4.34 -29.44 2.85
CA ASN A 377 4.68 -30.84 3.11
C ASN A 377 5.62 -31.41 2.03
N ARG A 378 5.38 -31.07 0.75
CA ARG A 378 6.26 -31.48 -0.35
C ARG A 378 7.65 -30.88 -0.23
N MET A 379 7.75 -29.61 0.20
CA MET A 379 9.02 -28.93 0.46
C MET A 379 9.82 -29.69 1.53
N LEU A 380 9.19 -30.06 2.65
CA LEU A 380 9.84 -30.85 3.70
C LEU A 380 10.27 -32.23 3.18
N GLN A 381 9.42 -32.93 2.42
CA GLN A 381 9.76 -34.22 1.81
C GLN A 381 10.98 -34.12 0.88
N ARG A 382 11.08 -33.03 0.11
CA ARG A 382 12.22 -32.77 -0.78
C ARG A 382 13.52 -32.43 -0.04
N MET A 383 13.45 -32.15 1.26
CA MET A 383 14.62 -31.97 2.12
C MET A 383 15.17 -33.30 2.68
N GLY A 384 14.52 -34.43 2.38
CA GLY A 384 14.95 -35.76 2.77
C GLY A 384 14.35 -36.22 4.11
N ASN A 385 14.84 -37.36 4.62
CA ASN A 385 14.26 -38.03 5.80
C ASN A 385 14.42 -37.25 7.11
N ASN A 386 15.43 -36.38 7.20
CA ASN A 386 15.71 -35.53 8.36
C ASN A 386 15.69 -34.05 7.92
N PRO A 387 14.51 -33.48 7.64
CA PRO A 387 14.41 -32.13 7.12
C PRO A 387 14.96 -31.11 8.13
N ARG A 388 15.82 -30.20 7.64
CA ARG A 388 16.46 -29.12 8.41
C ARG A 388 16.04 -27.76 7.90
N THR A 389 15.06 -27.16 8.56
CA THR A 389 14.42 -25.90 8.11
C THR A 389 15.34 -24.69 8.25
N ASP A 390 16.27 -24.72 9.20
CA ASP A 390 17.37 -23.75 9.30
C ASP A 390 18.30 -23.80 8.08
N SER A 391 18.64 -25.00 7.60
CA SER A 391 19.46 -25.18 6.40
C SER A 391 18.77 -24.63 5.14
N LEU A 392 17.44 -24.74 5.03
CA LEU A 392 16.70 -24.14 3.93
C LEU A 392 16.83 -22.61 3.95
N LEU A 393 16.63 -21.97 5.11
CA LEU A 393 16.76 -20.52 5.26
C LEU A 393 18.16 -20.03 4.91
N LEU A 394 19.21 -20.77 5.31
CA LEU A 394 20.58 -20.47 4.94
C LEU A 394 20.81 -20.51 3.42
N LYS A 395 20.23 -21.51 2.73
CA LYS A 395 20.37 -21.62 1.27
C LYS A 395 19.70 -20.50 0.49
N VAL A 396 18.60 -19.96 1.01
CA VAL A 396 17.93 -18.79 0.43
C VAL A 396 18.44 -17.46 1.01
N ASN A 397 19.51 -17.49 1.82
CA ASN A 397 20.09 -16.34 2.51
C ASN A 397 19.10 -15.55 3.38
N PHE A 398 18.07 -16.21 3.91
CA PHE A 398 16.94 -15.59 4.63
C PHE A 398 16.15 -14.57 3.80
N ASP A 399 16.23 -14.62 2.47
CA ASP A 399 15.39 -13.78 1.61
C ASP A 399 13.90 -14.02 1.93
N HIS A 400 13.13 -12.94 2.12
CA HIS A 400 11.71 -12.98 2.49
C HIS A 400 11.36 -13.82 3.74
N PHE A 401 12.30 -14.07 4.66
CA PHE A 401 12.02 -14.95 5.82
C PHE A 401 10.84 -14.48 6.68
N LYS A 402 10.68 -13.17 6.92
CA LYS A 402 9.54 -12.64 7.69
C LYS A 402 8.20 -13.01 7.06
N LYS A 403 8.08 -12.81 5.74
CA LYS A 403 6.91 -13.20 4.96
C LYS A 403 6.68 -14.71 4.98
N PHE A 404 7.73 -15.52 4.88
CA PHE A 404 7.59 -16.97 5.02
C PHE A 404 7.08 -17.39 6.41
N ILE A 405 7.59 -16.78 7.49
CA ILE A 405 7.16 -17.05 8.86
C ILE A 405 5.70 -16.66 9.06
N LYS A 406 5.29 -15.48 8.58
CA LYS A 406 3.90 -15.04 8.52
C LYS A 406 3.02 -16.09 7.80
N MET A 407 3.40 -16.50 6.59
CA MET A 407 2.63 -17.49 5.83
C MET A 407 2.55 -18.83 6.58
N ALA A 408 3.66 -19.33 7.12
CA ALA A 408 3.66 -20.54 7.92
C ALA A 408 2.75 -20.42 9.15
N ALA A 409 2.69 -19.25 9.79
CA ALA A 409 1.79 -19.01 10.92
C ALA A 409 0.32 -19.01 10.49
N ASN A 410 0.01 -18.34 9.38
CA ASN A 410 -1.33 -18.20 8.83
C ASN A 410 -1.94 -19.54 8.39
N TYR A 411 -1.11 -20.50 7.98
CA TYR A 411 -1.54 -21.84 7.56
C TYR A 411 -1.24 -22.94 8.60
N ASN A 412 -1.01 -22.59 9.87
CA ASN A 412 -0.73 -23.55 10.96
C ASN A 412 0.42 -24.53 10.64
N LYS A 413 1.52 -24.00 10.09
CA LYS A 413 2.78 -24.72 9.82
C LYS A 413 4.00 -24.12 10.52
N LEU A 414 3.89 -22.96 11.16
CA LEU A 414 5.02 -22.30 11.82
C LEU A 414 5.63 -23.20 12.90
N ASP A 415 4.82 -23.76 13.79
CA ASP A 415 5.30 -24.66 14.84
C ASP A 415 6.04 -25.89 14.29
N THR A 416 5.52 -26.50 13.23
CA THR A 416 6.20 -27.60 12.54
C THR A 416 7.53 -27.15 11.96
N PHE A 417 7.55 -25.98 11.31
CA PHE A 417 8.76 -25.42 10.72
C PHE A 417 9.85 -25.15 11.77
N LEU A 418 9.49 -24.57 12.91
CA LEU A 418 10.41 -24.25 14.01
C LEU A 418 10.91 -25.51 14.73
N LYS A 419 10.09 -26.56 14.86
CA LYS A 419 10.51 -27.83 15.49
C LYS A 419 11.53 -28.62 14.65
N LEU A 420 11.65 -28.32 13.36
CA LEU A 420 12.59 -28.98 12.44
C LEU A 420 13.95 -28.29 12.35
N MET A 421 14.24 -27.35 13.26
CA MET A 421 15.55 -26.71 13.43
C MET A 421 15.99 -26.77 14.91
N PRO A 422 17.27 -26.54 15.24
CA PRO A 422 17.74 -26.46 16.61
C PRO A 422 17.04 -25.34 17.38
N SER A 423 16.79 -25.54 18.67
CA SER A 423 16.10 -24.56 19.52
C SER A 423 16.77 -23.18 19.48
N GLN A 424 18.11 -23.12 19.55
CA GLN A 424 18.85 -21.87 19.48
C GLN A 424 18.61 -21.13 18.15
N ASN A 425 18.54 -21.86 17.03
CA ASN A 425 18.29 -21.28 15.71
C ASN A 425 16.85 -20.74 15.62
N SER A 426 15.88 -21.46 16.20
CA SER A 426 14.49 -20.97 16.27
C SER A 426 14.35 -19.71 17.11
N GLU A 427 15.07 -19.60 18.23
CA GLU A 427 15.08 -18.41 19.07
C GLU A 427 15.71 -17.20 18.35
N VAL A 428 16.83 -17.40 17.66
CA VAL A 428 17.48 -16.36 16.85
C VAL A 428 16.59 -15.90 15.70
N LEU A 429 15.94 -16.84 15.01
CA LEU A 429 15.01 -16.54 13.92
C LEU A 429 13.83 -15.69 14.42
N MET A 430 13.23 -16.08 15.54
CA MET A 430 12.12 -15.33 16.12
C MET A 430 12.56 -13.98 16.70
N ARG A 431 13.80 -13.85 17.20
CA ARG A 431 14.39 -12.55 17.54
C ARG A 431 14.45 -11.62 16.33
N ALA A 432 14.95 -12.14 15.20
CA ALA A 432 15.04 -11.37 13.96
C ALA A 432 13.65 -11.02 13.39
N PHE A 433 12.67 -11.90 13.57
CA PHE A 433 11.29 -11.68 13.16
C PHE A 433 10.65 -10.49 13.90
N VAL A 434 10.90 -10.34 15.20
CA VAL A 434 10.35 -9.23 16.01
C VAL A 434 11.23 -7.98 16.04
N ALA A 435 12.34 -7.95 15.31
CA ALA A 435 13.25 -6.81 15.27
C ALA A 435 12.88 -5.80 14.16
N ASN A 436 13.25 -4.53 14.38
CA ASN A 436 13.14 -3.43 13.43
C ASN A 436 11.71 -3.17 12.91
N LEU A 437 10.68 -3.51 13.68
CA LEU A 437 9.27 -3.30 13.33
C LEU A 437 8.92 -1.80 13.22
N ASP A 438 9.72 -0.95 13.85
CA ASP A 438 9.63 0.50 13.85
C ASP A 438 10.36 1.17 12.67
N LYS A 439 11.21 0.41 11.95
CA LYS A 439 11.99 0.92 10.82
C LYS A 439 11.27 0.80 9.48
N THR A 440 10.15 0.07 9.43
CA THR A 440 9.29 -0.04 8.25
C THR A 440 8.28 1.10 8.18
N GLU A 441 7.95 1.53 6.96
CA GLU A 441 6.92 2.56 6.75
C GLU A 441 5.51 2.05 7.10
N SER A 442 5.20 0.80 6.76
CA SER A 442 3.94 0.13 7.10
C SER A 442 3.97 -0.51 8.49
N LEU A 443 2.79 -0.84 9.01
CA LEU A 443 2.61 -1.62 10.25
C LEU A 443 2.53 -3.12 10.00
N GLU A 444 2.67 -3.56 8.75
CA GLU A 444 2.44 -4.95 8.33
C GLU A 444 3.30 -5.92 9.15
N ASP A 445 4.61 -5.67 9.26
CA ASP A 445 5.53 -6.48 10.05
C ASP A 445 5.10 -6.62 11.51
N ALA A 446 4.60 -5.55 12.13
CA ALA A 446 4.17 -5.57 13.54
C ALA A 446 2.86 -6.37 13.71
N VAL A 447 1.95 -6.23 12.76
CA VAL A 447 0.71 -7.03 12.71
C VAL A 447 1.04 -8.50 12.51
N ASP A 448 1.92 -8.83 11.57
CA ASP A 448 2.35 -10.19 11.28
C ASP A 448 2.98 -10.85 12.52
N VAL A 449 3.76 -10.09 13.29
CA VAL A 449 4.30 -10.53 14.58
C VAL A 449 3.21 -10.80 15.61
N ALA A 450 2.25 -9.88 15.75
CA ALA A 450 1.13 -10.05 16.67
C ALA A 450 0.32 -11.32 16.34
N ASP A 451 0.01 -11.51 15.06
CA ASP A 451 -0.78 -12.61 14.57
C ASP A 451 -0.05 -13.96 14.68
N SER A 452 1.24 -13.98 14.32
CA SER A 452 2.05 -15.19 14.36
C SER A 452 2.28 -15.72 15.77
N TYR A 453 2.25 -14.86 16.79
CA TYR A 453 2.38 -15.26 18.21
C TYR A 453 1.32 -16.31 18.59
N SER A 454 0.09 -16.18 18.09
CA SER A 454 -1.01 -17.11 18.37
C SER A 454 -0.83 -18.51 17.75
N SER A 455 0.10 -18.68 16.81
CA SER A 455 0.37 -19.94 16.10
C SER A 455 1.52 -20.74 16.72
N ILE A 456 2.12 -20.25 17.82
CA ILE A 456 3.23 -20.90 18.50
C ILE A 456 2.73 -21.57 19.78
N THR A 457 2.98 -22.88 19.94
CA THR A 457 2.59 -23.61 21.16
C THR A 457 3.71 -23.76 22.19
N ASN A 458 4.96 -23.56 21.77
CA ASN A 458 6.11 -23.67 22.65
C ASN A 458 6.20 -22.47 23.63
N LYS A 459 5.82 -22.69 24.89
CA LYS A 459 5.83 -21.68 25.95
C LYS A 459 7.20 -21.03 26.19
N GLN A 460 8.29 -21.79 26.06
CA GLN A 460 9.64 -21.23 26.20
C GLN A 460 9.90 -20.22 25.08
N LEU A 461 9.58 -20.57 23.84
CA LEU A 461 9.75 -19.69 22.71
C LEU A 461 8.86 -18.44 22.79
N LEU A 462 7.60 -18.58 23.23
CA LEU A 462 6.69 -17.45 23.49
C LEU A 462 7.30 -16.46 24.50
N ASN A 463 7.82 -16.97 25.62
CA ASN A 463 8.51 -16.15 26.63
C ASN A 463 9.76 -15.45 26.07
N THR A 464 10.53 -16.16 25.24
CA THR A 464 11.71 -15.59 24.55
C THR A 464 11.29 -14.45 23.62
N ILE A 465 10.23 -14.62 22.83
CA ILE A 465 9.68 -13.56 21.96
C ILE A 465 9.22 -12.36 22.78
N LEU A 466 8.46 -12.57 23.86
CA LEU A 466 8.03 -11.50 24.77
C LEU A 466 9.22 -10.75 25.37
N THR A 467 10.30 -11.45 25.73
CA THR A 467 11.54 -10.85 26.23
C THR A 467 12.16 -9.92 25.18
N TYR A 468 12.25 -10.36 23.93
CA TYR A 468 12.77 -9.53 22.84
C TYR A 468 11.89 -8.32 22.53
N VAL A 469 10.56 -8.44 22.64
CA VAL A 469 9.68 -7.27 22.51
C VAL A 469 9.95 -6.25 23.61
N LYS A 470 10.14 -6.69 24.86
CA LYS A 470 10.52 -5.79 25.98
C LYS A 470 11.88 -5.12 25.76
N GLU A 471 12.87 -5.86 25.25
CA GLU A 471 14.18 -5.29 24.89
C GLU A 471 14.05 -4.20 23.84
N ASN A 472 13.31 -4.45 22.75
CA ASN A 472 13.12 -3.47 21.68
C ASN A 472 12.30 -2.25 22.14
N GLU A 473 11.34 -2.42 23.04
CA GLU A 473 10.64 -1.30 23.68
C GLU A 473 11.60 -0.43 24.49
N ALA A 474 12.46 -1.04 25.31
CA ALA A 474 13.46 -0.31 26.10
C ALA A 474 14.41 0.48 25.20
N ILE A 475 14.92 -0.14 24.13
CA ILE A 475 15.76 0.53 23.13
C ILE A 475 15.00 1.72 22.51
N ALA A 476 13.75 1.54 22.10
CA ALA A 476 12.95 2.62 21.54
C ALA A 476 12.68 3.75 22.55
N ILE A 477 12.61 3.43 23.84
CA ILE A 477 12.52 4.42 24.92
C ILE A 477 13.79 5.24 25.00
N ASP A 478 14.94 4.58 25.09
CA ASP A 478 16.25 5.20 25.22
C ASP A 478 16.61 6.06 23.99
N GLU A 479 16.23 5.60 22.79
CA GLU A 479 16.44 6.32 21.53
C GLU A 479 15.43 7.46 21.27
N ASN A 480 14.46 7.67 22.16
CA ASN A 480 13.33 8.59 21.94
C ASN A 480 12.56 8.33 20.63
N ASN A 481 12.44 7.07 20.24
CA ASN A 481 11.72 6.64 19.06
C ASN A 481 10.24 6.42 19.37
N THR A 482 9.42 7.45 19.17
CA THR A 482 7.97 7.40 19.46
C THR A 482 7.26 6.25 18.75
N ARG A 483 7.57 6.00 17.47
CA ARG A 483 6.95 4.92 16.71
C ARG A 483 7.28 3.56 17.34
N GLY A 484 8.55 3.32 17.68
CA GLY A 484 8.98 2.10 18.36
C GLY A 484 8.35 1.92 19.73
N LYS A 485 8.26 2.98 20.55
CA LYS A 485 7.59 2.95 21.86
C LYS A 485 6.15 2.42 21.75
N ILE A 486 5.41 2.91 20.75
CA ILE A 486 4.02 2.50 20.52
C ILE A 486 3.97 1.04 20.05
N ILE A 487 4.75 0.68 19.02
CA ILE A 487 4.71 -0.67 18.42
C ILE A 487 5.08 -1.74 19.45
N TYR A 488 6.26 -1.65 20.07
CA TYR A 488 6.72 -2.69 20.99
C TYR A 488 5.94 -2.67 22.31
N GLY A 489 5.51 -1.50 22.77
CA GLY A 489 4.65 -1.39 23.96
C GLY A 489 3.29 -2.06 23.77
N LEU A 490 2.66 -1.90 22.60
CA LEU A 490 1.41 -2.60 22.28
C LEU A 490 1.61 -4.11 22.16
N LEU A 491 2.66 -4.56 21.45
CA LEU A 491 2.97 -5.99 21.35
C LEU A 491 3.20 -6.63 22.72
N LYS A 492 3.92 -5.93 23.63
CA LYS A 492 4.13 -6.39 25.00
C LYS A 492 2.81 -6.62 25.72
N ILE A 493 1.89 -5.65 25.69
CA ILE A 493 0.59 -5.74 26.37
C ILE A 493 -0.22 -6.90 25.79
N ILE A 494 -0.28 -7.01 24.46
CA ILE A 494 -1.00 -8.06 23.75
C ILE A 494 -0.47 -9.44 24.11
N PHE A 495 0.84 -9.64 24.12
CA PHE A 495 1.47 -10.93 24.45
C PHE A 495 1.26 -11.30 25.92
N MET A 496 1.38 -10.34 26.84
CA MET A 496 1.07 -10.57 28.26
C MET A 496 -0.39 -10.96 28.49
N ALA A 497 -1.33 -10.32 27.77
CA ALA A 497 -2.76 -10.63 27.87
C ALA A 497 -3.13 -11.97 27.20
N ALA A 498 -2.42 -12.37 26.14
CA ALA A 498 -2.63 -13.67 25.49
C ALA A 498 -2.33 -14.85 26.43
N ASP A 499 -1.35 -14.69 27.32
CA ASP A 499 -0.94 -15.71 28.29
C ASP A 499 -1.68 -15.61 29.65
N ASN A 500 -2.42 -14.52 29.90
CA ASN A 500 -3.12 -14.29 31.17
C ASN A 500 -4.55 -13.75 31.00
N ASN A 501 -5.53 -14.61 31.29
CA ASN A 501 -6.96 -14.27 31.21
C ASN A 501 -7.44 -13.18 32.19
N ASN A 502 -6.61 -12.76 33.14
CA ASN A 502 -6.95 -11.71 34.11
C ASN A 502 -6.64 -10.29 33.61
N ILE A 503 -5.99 -10.16 32.46
CA ILE A 503 -5.71 -8.85 31.86
C ILE A 503 -6.85 -8.49 30.91
N ASP A 504 -7.58 -7.41 31.22
CA ASP A 504 -8.52 -6.82 30.27
C ASP A 504 -7.75 -5.97 29.27
N LEU A 505 -7.46 -6.59 28.13
CA LEU A 505 -6.71 -5.96 27.04
C LEU A 505 -7.40 -4.69 26.51
N SER A 506 -8.73 -4.63 26.55
CA SER A 506 -9.48 -3.47 26.06
C SER A 506 -9.30 -2.28 26.99
N GLN A 507 -9.32 -2.52 28.30
CA GLN A 507 -9.09 -1.47 29.31
C GLN A 507 -7.65 -0.98 29.32
N GLU A 508 -6.66 -1.87 29.32
CA GLU A 508 -5.23 -1.52 29.35
C GLU A 508 -4.80 -0.69 28.13
N ILE A 509 -5.35 -0.99 26.96
CA ILE A 509 -5.09 -0.25 25.71
C ILE A 509 -6.02 0.97 25.58
N GLY A 510 -7.18 0.91 26.22
CA GLY A 510 -8.24 1.89 26.12
C GLY A 510 -9.12 1.75 24.88
N ILE A 511 -9.21 0.60 24.22
CA ILE A 511 -10.10 0.39 23.04
C ILE A 511 -11.51 -0.07 23.47
N PRO A 512 -12.55 0.04 22.60
CA PRO A 512 -13.84 -0.60 22.86
C PRO A 512 -13.67 -2.09 23.16
N SER A 513 -14.59 -2.64 23.96
CA SER A 513 -14.52 -4.05 24.39
C SER A 513 -14.37 -4.98 23.19
N ILE A 514 -13.35 -5.82 23.21
CA ILE A 514 -13.17 -6.90 22.24
C ILE A 514 -13.84 -8.21 22.69
N TYR A 515 -14.36 -8.25 23.92
CA TYR A 515 -14.91 -9.45 24.56
C TYR A 515 -16.43 -9.56 24.45
N GLU A 516 -17.12 -8.45 24.21
CA GLU A 516 -18.57 -8.41 24.10
C GLU A 516 -19.06 -7.25 23.22
N ILE A 517 -20.29 -7.38 22.73
CA ILE A 517 -20.99 -6.33 21.99
C ILE A 517 -22.42 -6.22 22.54
N PRO A 518 -22.82 -5.07 23.11
CA PRO A 518 -24.21 -4.86 23.50
C PRO A 518 -25.09 -4.76 22.26
N LEU A 519 -26.33 -5.27 22.33
CA LEU A 519 -27.25 -5.24 21.18
C LEU A 519 -27.49 -3.81 20.65
N SER A 520 -27.43 -2.79 21.51
CA SER A 520 -27.53 -1.39 21.10
C SER A 520 -26.46 -0.99 20.08
N ALA A 521 -25.24 -1.51 20.20
CA ALA A 521 -24.16 -1.25 19.24
C ALA A 521 -24.33 -2.00 17.91
N MET A 522 -25.20 -3.03 17.87
CA MET A 522 -25.53 -3.78 16.66
C MET A 522 -26.69 -3.19 15.87
N LYS A 523 -27.34 -2.14 16.38
CA LYS A 523 -28.47 -1.50 15.70
C LYS A 523 -27.99 -0.43 14.72
N ASP A 524 -28.64 -0.38 13.56
CA ASP A 524 -28.51 0.73 12.61
C ASP A 524 -29.18 2.01 13.13
N GLY A 525 -29.14 3.09 12.34
CA GLY A 525 -29.73 4.38 12.71
C GLY A 525 -31.25 4.36 12.95
N LYS A 526 -31.94 3.26 12.58
CA LYS A 526 -33.38 3.05 12.78
C LYS A 526 -33.67 1.97 13.84
N GLY A 527 -32.67 1.53 14.59
CA GLY A 527 -32.85 0.59 15.68
C GLY A 527 -32.92 -0.88 15.25
N ARG A 528 -32.54 -1.22 14.01
CA ARG A 528 -32.63 -2.58 13.46
C ARG A 528 -31.26 -3.25 13.43
N VAL A 529 -31.20 -4.56 13.67
CA VAL A 529 -30.02 -5.36 13.37
C VAL A 529 -30.16 -5.90 11.96
N VAL A 530 -29.28 -5.47 11.06
CA VAL A 530 -29.35 -5.82 9.63
C VAL A 530 -28.13 -6.64 9.26
N GLN A 531 -28.36 -7.86 8.76
CA GLN A 531 -27.31 -8.79 8.36
C GLN A 531 -27.34 -8.99 6.85
N GLN A 532 -26.16 -8.95 6.22
CA GLN A 532 -25.97 -9.26 4.80
C GLN A 532 -25.10 -10.51 4.67
N VAL A 533 -25.61 -11.53 3.97
CA VAL A 533 -24.95 -12.82 3.80
C VAL A 533 -24.63 -13.03 2.32
N PHE A 534 -23.33 -13.16 2.02
CA PHE A 534 -22.79 -13.35 0.69
C PHE A 534 -22.64 -14.84 0.37
N PHE A 535 -23.44 -15.35 -0.55
CA PHE A 535 -23.31 -16.69 -1.14
C PHE A 535 -22.80 -16.60 -2.58
N TYR A 536 -22.21 -17.69 -3.08
CA TYR A 536 -21.60 -17.80 -4.40
C TYR A 536 -22.17 -18.97 -5.19
N GLY A 537 -22.16 -18.88 -6.50
CA GLY A 537 -22.81 -19.82 -7.42
C GLY A 537 -22.10 -21.15 -7.64
N ASP A 538 -21.05 -21.44 -6.89
CA ASP A 538 -20.30 -22.70 -6.98
C ASP A 538 -21.05 -23.87 -6.31
N GLU A 539 -20.48 -25.07 -6.40
CA GLU A 539 -21.11 -26.27 -5.84
C GLU A 539 -21.28 -26.19 -4.32
N ASP A 540 -20.36 -25.52 -3.62
CA ASP A 540 -20.43 -25.32 -2.16
C ASP A 540 -21.59 -24.38 -1.79
N GLY A 541 -21.71 -23.23 -2.45
CA GLY A 541 -22.78 -22.29 -2.21
C GLY A 541 -24.16 -22.88 -2.52
N LYS A 542 -24.30 -23.66 -3.60
CA LYS A 542 -25.54 -24.40 -3.91
C LYS A 542 -25.87 -25.45 -2.85
N ALA A 543 -24.87 -26.16 -2.33
CA ALA A 543 -25.07 -27.21 -1.33
C ALA A 543 -25.47 -26.64 0.04
N PHE A 544 -24.85 -25.54 0.47
CA PHE A 544 -25.04 -24.99 1.81
C PHE A 544 -26.11 -23.89 1.93
N PHE A 545 -26.58 -23.31 0.82
CA PHE A 545 -27.66 -22.32 0.86
C PHE A 545 -29.01 -22.87 1.36
N PRO A 546 -29.51 -24.04 0.89
CA PRO A 546 -30.78 -24.57 1.38
C PRO A 546 -30.76 -24.90 2.89
N PRO A 547 -29.74 -25.60 3.44
CA PRO A 547 -29.62 -25.79 4.89
C PRO A 547 -29.58 -24.48 5.67
N PHE A 548 -28.88 -23.45 5.15
CA PHE A 548 -28.85 -22.13 5.77
C PHE A 548 -30.24 -21.51 5.87
N VAL A 549 -31.00 -21.45 4.77
CA VAL A 549 -32.37 -20.89 4.79
C VAL A 549 -33.29 -21.71 5.69
N ASN A 550 -33.15 -23.05 5.71
CA ASN A 550 -33.98 -23.95 6.51
C ASN A 550 -33.69 -23.86 8.01
N SER A 551 -32.54 -23.30 8.43
CA SER A 551 -32.23 -23.07 9.84
C SER A 551 -33.14 -22.01 10.50
N PHE A 552 -33.81 -21.18 9.70
CA PHE A 552 -34.72 -20.14 10.16
C PHE A 552 -36.15 -20.69 10.24
N SER A 553 -36.52 -21.20 11.43
CA SER A 553 -37.84 -21.76 11.70
C SER A 553 -38.97 -20.76 11.40
N SER A 554 -39.99 -21.21 10.68
CA SER A 554 -41.20 -20.41 10.39
C SER A 554 -42.00 -20.03 11.64
N LYS A 555 -41.73 -20.66 12.80
CA LYS A 555 -42.28 -20.27 14.09
C LYS A 555 -41.78 -18.89 14.50
N ASP A 556 -40.48 -18.64 14.37
CA ASP A 556 -39.80 -17.45 14.88
C ASP A 556 -39.43 -16.44 13.78
N TRP A 557 -39.47 -16.84 12.50
CA TRP A 557 -39.05 -16.01 11.36
C TRP A 557 -40.11 -15.93 10.26
N ILE A 558 -40.15 -14.79 9.58
CA ILE A 558 -40.92 -14.55 8.36
C ILE A 558 -39.94 -14.59 7.20
N LYS A 559 -40.14 -15.51 6.27
CA LYS A 559 -39.33 -15.70 5.06
C LYS A 559 -40.04 -15.09 3.85
N THR A 560 -39.35 -14.23 3.12
CA THR A 560 -39.79 -13.71 1.82
C THR A 560 -38.80 -14.12 0.75
N ASP A 561 -39.24 -14.94 -0.20
CA ASP A 561 -38.40 -15.36 -1.33
C ASP A 561 -38.48 -14.30 -2.44
N LYS A 562 -37.32 -13.79 -2.88
CA LYS A 562 -37.19 -12.89 -4.03
C LYS A 562 -36.47 -13.61 -5.18
N LYS A 563 -36.43 -12.97 -6.36
CA LYS A 563 -35.74 -13.54 -7.52
C LYS A 563 -34.26 -13.82 -7.24
N GLU A 564 -33.56 -12.89 -6.60
CA GLU A 564 -32.10 -12.91 -6.45
C GLU A 564 -31.61 -13.09 -5.01
N TRP A 565 -32.50 -12.97 -4.00
CA TRP A 565 -32.16 -13.14 -2.59
C TRP A 565 -33.34 -13.67 -1.78
N VAL A 566 -33.09 -14.02 -0.52
CA VAL A 566 -34.09 -14.34 0.50
C VAL A 566 -34.01 -13.30 1.61
N GLU A 567 -35.16 -12.82 2.05
CA GLU A 567 -35.30 -11.92 3.19
C GLU A 567 -35.87 -12.71 4.37
N LEU A 568 -35.23 -12.60 5.53
CA LEU A 568 -35.65 -13.26 6.76
C LEU A 568 -35.82 -12.19 7.84
N LYS A 569 -37.06 -11.97 8.29
CA LYS A 569 -37.38 -11.04 9.38
C LYS A 569 -37.75 -11.82 10.64
N SER A 570 -37.11 -11.51 11.76
CA SER A 570 -37.50 -12.10 13.05
C SER A 570 -38.89 -11.62 13.47
N LYS A 571 -39.68 -12.51 14.06
CA LYS A 571 -40.93 -12.15 14.74
C LYS A 571 -40.70 -11.59 16.15
N LYS A 572 -39.46 -11.66 16.64
CA LYS A 572 -39.02 -11.15 17.94
C LYS A 572 -37.87 -10.16 17.75
N GLY A 573 -38.11 -8.91 18.10
CA GLY A 573 -37.17 -7.81 17.86
C GLY A 573 -37.04 -7.44 16.37
N GLU A 574 -36.29 -6.38 16.10
CA GLU A 574 -36.08 -5.85 14.75
C GLU A 574 -34.78 -6.40 14.15
N VAL A 575 -34.75 -7.72 13.89
CA VAL A 575 -33.60 -8.43 13.30
C VAL A 575 -33.94 -8.90 11.89
N TYR A 576 -33.05 -8.58 10.94
CA TYR A 576 -33.22 -8.83 9.52
C TYR A 576 -31.99 -9.52 8.94
N VAL A 577 -32.19 -10.58 8.15
CA VAL A 577 -31.13 -11.26 7.40
C VAL A 577 -31.47 -11.24 5.92
N PHE A 578 -30.52 -10.77 5.11
CA PHE A 578 -30.61 -10.76 3.66
C PHE A 578 -29.51 -11.63 3.07
N ALA A 579 -29.89 -12.69 2.37
CA ALA A 579 -28.95 -13.62 1.76
C ALA A 579 -29.17 -13.71 0.25
N ASN A 580 -28.18 -13.34 -0.55
CA ASN A 580 -28.27 -13.53 -2.00
C ASN A 580 -28.32 -15.03 -2.33
N LYS A 581 -29.02 -15.40 -3.40
CA LYS A 581 -29.06 -16.78 -3.89
C LYS A 581 -27.73 -17.12 -4.58
N PRO A 582 -27.25 -18.37 -4.49
CA PRO A 582 -26.06 -18.86 -5.21
C PRO A 582 -26.41 -19.09 -6.69
N LEU A 583 -26.68 -18.00 -7.42
CA LEU A 583 -26.99 -18.04 -8.85
C LEU A 583 -25.73 -18.36 -9.67
N ASN A 584 -25.89 -18.77 -10.93
CA ASN A 584 -24.78 -19.25 -11.77
C ASN A 584 -23.57 -18.27 -11.78
N TYR A 585 -22.43 -18.74 -11.26
CA TYR A 585 -21.20 -17.96 -11.15
C TYR A 585 -20.49 -17.78 -12.52
N ASP A 586 -20.51 -18.78 -13.42
CA ASP A 586 -19.91 -18.65 -14.77
C ASP A 586 -20.59 -17.54 -15.59
N ALA A 587 -21.87 -17.29 -15.30
CA ALA A 587 -22.65 -16.21 -15.89
C ALA A 587 -22.64 -14.90 -15.06
N ASN A 588 -21.84 -14.83 -13.98
CA ASN A 588 -21.77 -13.70 -13.03
C ASN A 588 -23.12 -13.27 -12.43
N LEU A 589 -24.07 -14.21 -12.29
CA LEU A 589 -25.41 -13.89 -11.79
C LEU A 589 -25.46 -13.74 -10.27
N ASP A 590 -24.62 -14.47 -9.54
CA ASP A 590 -24.44 -14.30 -8.09
C ASP A 590 -23.82 -12.95 -7.74
N ASP A 591 -22.79 -12.54 -8.48
CA ASP A 591 -22.14 -11.24 -8.35
C ASP A 591 -23.14 -10.09 -8.57
N SER A 592 -23.93 -10.19 -9.63
CA SER A 592 -25.02 -9.25 -9.93
C SER A 592 -26.05 -9.20 -8.80
N ALA A 593 -26.46 -10.36 -8.26
CA ALA A 593 -27.39 -10.44 -7.14
C ALA A 593 -26.85 -9.77 -5.87
N GLN A 594 -25.55 -9.89 -5.58
CA GLN A 594 -24.92 -9.20 -4.45
C GLN A 594 -24.97 -7.68 -4.61
N VAL A 595 -24.67 -7.17 -5.82
CA VAL A 595 -24.73 -5.73 -6.13
C VAL A 595 -26.16 -5.20 -6.06
N HIS A 596 -27.13 -5.93 -6.62
CA HIS A 596 -28.54 -5.55 -6.57
C HIS A 596 -29.07 -5.55 -5.13
N LEU A 597 -28.68 -6.52 -4.31
CA LEU A 597 -29.06 -6.56 -2.90
C LEU A 597 -28.50 -5.36 -2.13
N ALA A 598 -27.22 -4.98 -2.34
CA ALA A 598 -26.65 -3.80 -1.72
C ALA A 598 -27.43 -2.52 -2.05
N LYS A 599 -27.76 -2.30 -3.34
CA LYS A 599 -28.59 -1.17 -3.79
C LYS A 599 -29.99 -1.20 -3.20
N TYR A 600 -30.59 -2.40 -3.07
CA TYR A 600 -31.89 -2.55 -2.44
C TYR A 600 -31.87 -2.12 -0.97
N LEU A 601 -30.85 -2.54 -0.21
CA LEU A 601 -30.69 -2.16 1.19
C LEU A 601 -30.48 -0.65 1.34
N GLU A 602 -29.63 -0.05 0.50
CA GLU A 602 -29.42 1.40 0.44
C GLU A 602 -30.73 2.17 0.14
N SER A 603 -31.51 1.72 -0.86
CA SER A 603 -32.79 2.35 -1.22
C SER A 603 -33.85 2.28 -0.11
N ARG A 604 -33.68 1.38 0.85
CA ARG A 604 -34.54 1.19 2.03
C ARG A 604 -33.95 1.79 3.29
N ASP A 605 -32.83 2.51 3.15
CA ASP A 605 -32.07 3.09 4.24
C ASP A 605 -31.74 2.04 5.30
N MET A 606 -31.34 0.84 4.88
CA MET A 606 -30.93 -0.28 5.73
C MET A 606 -29.41 -0.42 5.69
N SER A 607 -28.74 -0.13 6.79
CA SER A 607 -27.28 -0.23 6.90
C SER A 607 -26.90 -1.55 7.57
N PRO A 608 -26.29 -2.51 6.86
CA PRO A 608 -25.90 -3.78 7.49
C PRO A 608 -24.89 -3.55 8.61
N THR A 609 -25.21 -4.06 9.79
CA THR A 609 -24.35 -4.06 10.97
C THR A 609 -23.63 -5.39 11.16
N MET A 610 -23.97 -6.40 10.36
CA MET A 610 -23.24 -7.65 10.27
C MET A 610 -23.11 -8.11 8.81
N ALA A 611 -21.91 -8.58 8.45
CA ALA A 611 -21.62 -9.17 7.16
C ALA A 611 -21.12 -10.62 7.32
N VAL A 612 -21.58 -11.51 6.46
CA VAL A 612 -21.20 -12.93 6.50
C VAL A 612 -20.74 -13.38 5.13
N HIS A 613 -19.53 -13.91 5.05
CA HIS A 613 -18.99 -14.52 3.84
C HIS A 613 -19.21 -16.05 3.86
N ARG A 614 -19.99 -16.57 2.89
CA ARG A 614 -20.30 -17.99 2.69
C ARG A 614 -19.82 -18.45 1.30
N GLY A 615 -18.52 -18.39 1.08
CA GLY A 615 -17.88 -18.92 -0.13
C GLY A 615 -16.48 -19.48 0.18
N HIS A 616 -15.79 -19.98 -0.84
CA HIS A 616 -14.37 -20.30 -0.76
C HIS A 616 -13.48 -19.05 -0.67
N SER A 617 -12.23 -19.25 -0.23
CA SER A 617 -11.23 -18.18 -0.04
C SER A 617 -10.98 -17.32 -1.27
N TYR A 618 -11.12 -17.86 -2.48
CA TYR A 618 -10.92 -17.11 -3.72
C TYR A 618 -12.05 -16.11 -4.02
N TRP A 619 -13.21 -16.25 -3.37
CA TRP A 619 -14.31 -15.29 -3.44
C TRP A 619 -14.17 -14.13 -2.44
N LEU A 620 -13.41 -14.33 -1.37
CA LEU A 620 -13.26 -13.39 -0.26
C LEU A 620 -12.83 -11.98 -0.71
N PRO A 621 -11.87 -11.79 -1.65
CA PRO A 621 -11.53 -10.45 -2.15
C PRO A 621 -12.73 -9.69 -2.75
N GLY A 622 -13.67 -10.41 -3.39
CA GLY A 622 -14.90 -9.83 -3.91
C GLY A 622 -15.86 -9.41 -2.80
N THR A 623 -16.01 -10.21 -1.74
CA THR A 623 -16.77 -9.81 -0.55
C THR A 623 -16.17 -8.60 0.12
N ILE A 624 -14.85 -8.55 0.31
CA ILE A 624 -14.16 -7.44 1.01
C ILE A 624 -14.46 -6.11 0.31
N LYS A 625 -14.40 -6.06 -1.02
CA LYS A 625 -14.75 -4.86 -1.81
C LYS A 625 -16.21 -4.40 -1.67
N ARG A 626 -17.08 -5.26 -1.14
CA ARG A 626 -18.53 -5.01 -0.95
C ARG A 626 -18.92 -4.98 0.52
N LEU A 627 -17.95 -5.01 1.43
CA LEU A 627 -18.24 -4.94 2.86
C LEU A 627 -18.89 -3.59 3.19
N PRO A 628 -20.00 -3.59 3.94
CA PRO A 628 -20.59 -2.35 4.41
C PRO A 628 -19.73 -1.76 5.53
N GLU A 629 -19.33 -0.50 5.39
CA GLU A 629 -18.52 0.24 6.39
C GLU A 629 -19.19 0.27 7.78
N SER A 630 -20.52 0.15 7.83
CA SER A 630 -21.30 0.07 9.07
C SER A 630 -21.16 -1.26 9.82
N ALA A 631 -20.55 -2.29 9.22
CA ALA A 631 -20.45 -3.62 9.81
C ALA A 631 -19.68 -3.58 11.14
N LYS A 632 -20.31 -4.14 12.18
CA LYS A 632 -19.75 -4.31 13.52
C LYS A 632 -19.30 -5.74 13.78
N ILE A 633 -19.91 -6.71 13.08
CA ILE A 633 -19.51 -8.12 13.09
C ILE A 633 -19.27 -8.58 11.66
N ILE A 634 -18.15 -9.25 11.44
CA ILE A 634 -17.82 -9.87 10.16
C ILE A 634 -17.52 -11.35 10.41
N VAL A 635 -18.24 -12.24 9.75
CA VAL A 635 -18.03 -13.69 9.85
C VAL A 635 -17.45 -14.20 8.54
N LEU A 636 -16.19 -14.59 8.57
CA LEU A 636 -15.46 -15.14 7.44
C LEU A 636 -15.46 -16.66 7.54
N GLY A 637 -16.51 -17.27 7.00
CA GLY A 637 -16.68 -18.72 7.00
C GLY A 637 -15.84 -19.46 5.97
N SER A 638 -14.98 -18.76 5.22
CA SER A 638 -14.09 -19.31 4.20
C SER A 638 -12.70 -19.61 4.75
N CYS A 639 -11.98 -20.48 4.04
CA CYS A 639 -10.56 -20.74 4.29
C CYS A 639 -9.72 -19.45 4.34
N GLY A 640 -8.75 -19.37 5.26
CA GLY A 640 -7.76 -18.27 5.29
C GLY A 640 -8.32 -16.86 5.49
N GLY A 641 -9.55 -16.71 6.00
CA GLY A 641 -10.15 -15.40 6.27
C GLY A 641 -9.29 -14.49 7.16
N TYR A 642 -8.47 -15.09 8.02
CA TYR A 642 -7.50 -14.42 8.87
C TYR A 642 -6.44 -13.60 8.11
N GLN A 643 -6.10 -13.98 6.89
CA GLN A 643 -5.05 -13.31 6.10
C GLN A 643 -5.46 -11.93 5.60
N ASN A 644 -6.75 -11.62 5.66
CA ASN A 644 -7.33 -10.41 5.10
C ASN A 644 -7.79 -9.42 6.18
N LEU A 645 -7.37 -9.62 7.44
CA LEU A 645 -7.78 -8.76 8.55
C LEU A 645 -7.42 -7.28 8.30
N ASN A 646 -6.24 -6.99 7.75
CA ASN A 646 -5.80 -5.62 7.45
C ASN A 646 -6.77 -4.93 6.49
N SER A 647 -7.04 -5.54 5.33
CA SER A 647 -7.95 -4.98 4.32
C SER A 647 -9.39 -4.83 4.84
N ILE A 648 -9.82 -5.71 5.75
CA ILE A 648 -11.14 -5.60 6.38
C ILE A 648 -11.18 -4.43 7.38
N LEU A 649 -10.13 -4.24 8.17
CA LEU A 649 -10.08 -3.17 9.17
C LEU A 649 -9.87 -1.78 8.56
N GLU A 650 -9.32 -1.69 7.34
CA GLU A 650 -9.32 -0.45 6.56
C GLU A 650 -10.74 0.02 6.23
N ILE A 651 -11.68 -0.91 6.02
CA ILE A 651 -13.09 -0.62 5.69
C ILE A 651 -13.93 -0.51 6.97
N CYS A 652 -13.75 -1.46 7.91
CA CYS A 652 -14.53 -1.60 9.13
C CYS A 652 -13.61 -1.61 10.36
N PRO A 653 -13.04 -0.45 10.76
CA PRO A 653 -11.96 -0.38 11.75
C PRO A 653 -12.35 -0.88 13.13
N ASN A 654 -13.64 -0.87 13.47
CA ASN A 654 -14.15 -1.33 14.75
C ASN A 654 -14.77 -2.73 14.71
N ALA A 655 -14.77 -3.42 13.56
CA ALA A 655 -15.45 -4.70 13.42
C ALA A 655 -14.84 -5.80 14.30
N HIS A 656 -15.71 -6.64 14.86
CA HIS A 656 -15.35 -7.91 15.47
C HIS A 656 -15.39 -8.98 14.39
N ILE A 657 -14.25 -9.65 14.19
CA ILE A 657 -14.09 -10.57 13.06
C ILE A 657 -14.00 -12.00 13.60
N ILE A 658 -14.90 -12.87 13.15
CA ILE A 658 -14.72 -14.32 13.26
C ILE A 658 -14.03 -14.76 11.97
N SER A 659 -12.89 -15.41 12.09
CA SER A 659 -12.09 -15.87 10.95
C SER A 659 -11.64 -17.32 11.12
N THR A 660 -11.14 -17.93 10.04
CA THR A 660 -10.50 -19.25 10.09
C THR A 660 -9.05 -19.15 9.64
N LYS A 661 -8.16 -19.94 10.27
CA LYS A 661 -6.76 -20.12 9.81
C LYS A 661 -6.71 -21.02 8.57
N GLU A 662 -7.40 -22.17 8.63
CA GLU A 662 -7.31 -23.19 7.60
C GLU A 662 -8.57 -23.29 6.74
N ILE A 663 -9.49 -24.22 7.04
CA ILE A 663 -10.68 -24.51 6.22
C ILE A 663 -11.94 -24.20 7.02
N GLY A 664 -12.76 -23.30 6.50
CA GLY A 664 -14.09 -23.10 7.04
C GLY A 664 -15.05 -24.20 6.58
N LYS A 665 -15.70 -24.89 7.52
CA LYS A 665 -16.73 -25.91 7.24
C LYS A 665 -18.14 -25.37 7.38
N GLY A 666 -19.03 -25.74 6.47
CA GLY A 666 -20.46 -25.38 6.55
C GLY A 666 -21.10 -25.82 7.86
N ASP A 667 -20.78 -27.03 8.32
CA ASP A 667 -21.30 -27.62 9.56
C ASP A 667 -20.85 -26.89 10.84
N ILE A 668 -19.81 -26.06 10.76
CA ILE A 668 -19.34 -25.20 11.87
C ILE A 668 -19.91 -23.79 11.74
N ASN A 669 -19.93 -23.25 10.53
CA ASN A 669 -20.47 -21.93 10.24
C ASN A 669 -21.96 -21.82 10.60
N GLN A 670 -22.75 -22.87 10.35
CA GLN A 670 -24.17 -22.84 10.62
C GLN A 670 -24.48 -22.70 12.13
N PRO A 671 -23.91 -23.49 13.05
CA PRO A 671 -24.08 -23.28 14.49
C PRO A 671 -23.60 -21.90 14.99
N ILE A 672 -22.52 -21.34 14.42
CA ILE A 672 -22.06 -19.98 14.73
C ILE A 672 -23.15 -18.96 14.42
N LEU A 673 -23.71 -19.00 13.20
CA LEU A 673 -24.74 -18.07 12.75
C LEU A 673 -26.04 -18.26 13.53
N ASN A 674 -26.41 -19.50 13.84
CA ASN A 674 -27.58 -19.80 14.67
C ASN A 674 -27.45 -19.18 16.07
N TYR A 675 -26.29 -19.30 16.70
CA TYR A 675 -26.04 -18.71 18.01
C TYR A 675 -26.15 -17.18 17.97
N LEU A 676 -25.52 -16.54 16.97
CA LEU A 676 -25.59 -15.08 16.79
C LEU A 676 -27.05 -14.61 16.60
N ASN A 677 -27.80 -15.26 15.74
CA ASN A 677 -29.21 -14.96 15.52
C ASN A 677 -30.06 -15.13 16.79
N GLN A 678 -29.79 -16.15 17.60
CA GLN A 678 -30.48 -16.36 18.86
C GLN A 678 -30.24 -15.20 19.84
N VAL A 679 -28.99 -14.76 20.00
CA VAL A 679 -28.62 -13.62 20.87
C VAL A 679 -29.29 -12.33 20.39
N PHE A 680 -29.26 -12.04 19.09
CA PHE A 680 -29.85 -10.81 18.56
C PHE A 680 -31.37 -10.78 18.70
N THR A 681 -32.03 -11.93 18.58
CA THR A 681 -33.49 -12.02 18.71
C THR A 681 -33.97 -12.08 20.16
N SER A 682 -33.15 -12.55 21.11
CA SER A 682 -33.47 -12.53 22.54
C SER A 682 -33.33 -11.15 23.18
N GLY A 683 -32.50 -10.28 22.61
CA GLY A 683 -32.23 -8.96 23.19
C GLY A 683 -30.93 -8.87 23.98
N ASP A 684 -30.17 -9.97 24.06
CA ASP A 684 -29.05 -10.11 24.99
C ASP A 684 -27.75 -9.45 24.46
N THR A 685 -26.84 -9.15 25.39
CA THR A 685 -25.46 -8.78 25.06
C THR A 685 -24.72 -10.00 24.51
N LEU A 686 -24.04 -9.83 23.37
CA LEU A 686 -23.21 -10.89 22.80
C LEU A 686 -21.88 -10.95 23.53
N VAL A 687 -21.62 -12.03 24.26
CA VAL A 687 -20.35 -12.28 24.96
C VAL A 687 -19.56 -13.38 24.24
N TRP A 688 -18.43 -13.00 23.62
CA TRP A 688 -17.68 -13.90 22.75
C TRP A 688 -17.14 -15.14 23.47
N LYS A 689 -16.63 -14.99 24.70
CA LYS A 689 -16.12 -16.12 25.51
C LYS A 689 -17.24 -17.13 25.83
N SER A 690 -18.43 -16.64 26.14
CA SER A 690 -19.61 -17.49 26.42
C SER A 690 -20.05 -18.24 25.17
N MET A 691 -20.14 -17.54 24.03
CA MET A 691 -20.43 -18.14 22.74
C MET A 691 -19.42 -19.24 22.39
N TRP A 692 -18.12 -18.94 22.48
CA TRP A 692 -17.07 -19.90 22.14
C TRP A 692 -17.08 -21.13 23.06
N SER A 693 -17.33 -20.95 24.35
CA SER A 693 -17.44 -22.05 25.31
C SER A 693 -18.60 -22.98 24.98
N SER A 694 -19.76 -22.40 24.64
CA SER A 694 -20.96 -23.16 24.24
C SER A 694 -20.73 -23.92 22.93
N LEU A 695 -20.19 -23.28 21.89
CA LEU A 695 -19.87 -23.92 20.62
C LEU A 695 -18.81 -25.02 20.77
N THR A 696 -17.75 -24.77 21.57
CA THR A 696 -16.73 -25.79 21.86
C THR A 696 -17.33 -27.04 22.49
N LYS A 697 -18.30 -26.92 23.40
CA LYS A 697 -18.98 -28.09 23.99
C LYS A 697 -19.78 -28.88 22.96
N ILE A 698 -20.35 -28.20 21.96
CA ILE A 698 -21.10 -28.83 20.86
C ILE A 698 -20.13 -29.59 19.96
N PHE A 699 -19.11 -28.92 19.43
CA PHE A 699 -18.19 -29.50 18.46
C PHE A 699 -17.28 -30.58 19.06
N ASN A 700 -16.92 -30.49 20.34
CA ASN A 700 -16.15 -31.55 21.01
C ASN A 700 -16.87 -32.90 21.09
N ARG A 701 -18.19 -32.93 20.90
CA ARG A 701 -19.00 -34.17 20.86
C ARG A 701 -19.17 -34.70 19.44
N ASP A 702 -18.70 -33.98 18.43
CA ASP A 702 -18.78 -34.36 17.03
C ASP A 702 -17.58 -35.25 16.62
N ASN A 703 -17.53 -35.63 15.35
CA ASN A 703 -16.45 -36.44 14.79
C ASN A 703 -15.08 -35.72 14.84
N ALA A 704 -13.99 -36.48 14.73
CA ALA A 704 -12.62 -35.94 14.80
C ALA A 704 -12.37 -34.81 13.79
N GLU A 705 -12.91 -34.93 12.58
CA GLU A 705 -12.69 -33.98 11.50
C GLU A 705 -13.35 -32.61 11.77
N VAL A 706 -14.52 -32.59 12.40
CA VAL A 706 -15.20 -31.35 12.83
C VAL A 706 -14.48 -30.72 14.00
N ARG A 707 -14.01 -31.54 14.96
CA ARG A 707 -13.23 -31.07 16.12
C ARG A 707 -11.95 -30.37 15.69
N GLU A 708 -11.18 -31.01 14.82
CA GLU A 708 -9.95 -30.43 14.27
C GLU A 708 -10.23 -29.11 13.52
N SER A 709 -11.29 -29.08 12.69
CA SER A 709 -11.65 -27.86 11.96
C SER A 709 -12.17 -26.73 12.86
N TRP A 710 -12.76 -27.03 14.02
CA TRP A 710 -13.20 -26.01 14.98
C TRP A 710 -12.01 -25.30 15.63
N GLU A 711 -10.90 -26.00 15.85
CA GLU A 711 -9.67 -25.41 16.39
C GLU A 711 -9.07 -24.33 15.47
N ASP A 712 -9.39 -24.38 14.17
CA ASP A 712 -8.96 -23.37 13.20
C ASP A 712 -9.78 -22.07 13.23
N TYR A 713 -10.96 -22.07 13.88
CA TYR A 713 -11.76 -20.86 14.03
C TYR A 713 -11.17 -19.97 15.12
N ILE A 714 -10.97 -18.69 14.79
CA ILE A 714 -10.46 -17.68 15.70
C ILE A 714 -11.60 -16.73 16.08
N PRO A 715 -11.90 -16.58 17.38
CA PRO A 715 -12.85 -15.58 17.85
C PRO A 715 -12.25 -14.18 17.82
N PRO A 716 -13.07 -13.11 17.83
CA PRO A 716 -12.59 -11.73 17.76
C PRO A 716 -11.53 -11.36 18.80
N TYR A 717 -11.67 -11.84 20.04
CA TYR A 717 -10.72 -11.56 21.13
C TYR A 717 -9.38 -12.30 21.02
N ARG A 718 -9.19 -13.14 20.00
CA ARG A 718 -7.92 -13.83 19.68
C ARG A 718 -7.27 -13.34 18.38
N ASN A 719 -7.87 -12.37 17.69
CA ASN A 719 -7.25 -11.74 16.50
C ASN A 719 -6.25 -10.67 16.93
N LEU A 720 -5.06 -11.08 17.35
CA LEU A 720 -4.07 -10.21 17.99
C LEU A 720 -3.61 -9.06 17.07
N GLY A 721 -3.46 -9.29 15.77
CA GLY A 721 -3.15 -8.25 14.78
C GLY A 721 -4.27 -7.24 14.56
N ALA A 722 -5.52 -7.69 14.58
CA ALA A 722 -6.68 -6.79 14.53
C ALA A 722 -6.75 -5.90 15.77
N ILE A 723 -6.46 -6.47 16.94
CA ILE A 723 -6.39 -5.74 18.21
C ILE A 723 -5.23 -4.74 18.18
N PHE A 724 -4.06 -5.15 17.66
CA PHE A 724 -2.90 -4.28 17.48
C PHE A 724 -3.20 -3.07 16.60
N LEU A 725 -3.83 -3.26 15.44
CA LEU A 725 -4.16 -2.14 14.54
C LEU A 725 -5.13 -1.15 15.18
N LYS A 726 -6.21 -1.66 15.80
CA LYS A 726 -7.17 -0.81 16.54
C LYS A 726 -6.48 0.00 17.64
N ALA A 727 -5.61 -0.66 18.38
CA ALA A 727 -4.83 -0.04 19.45
C ALA A 727 -3.87 1.04 18.93
N PHE A 728 -3.17 0.75 17.83
CA PHE A 728 -2.21 1.66 17.22
C PHE A 728 -2.89 2.93 16.72
N TYR A 729 -3.95 2.80 15.92
CA TYR A 729 -4.67 3.95 15.38
C TYR A 729 -5.26 4.83 16.48
N LYS A 730 -5.82 4.21 17.52
CA LYS A 730 -6.31 4.94 18.69
C LYS A 730 -5.21 5.75 19.38
N LYS A 731 -4.02 5.17 19.58
CA LYS A 731 -2.89 5.88 20.22
C LYS A 731 -2.35 7.01 19.36
N THR A 732 -2.38 6.88 18.03
CA THR A 732 -1.94 7.93 17.11
C THR A 732 -2.97 9.06 16.95
N GLU A 733 -4.27 8.74 16.95
CA GLU A 733 -5.35 9.74 16.89
C GLU A 733 -5.46 10.57 18.18
N ALA A 734 -5.18 9.95 19.33
CA ALA A 734 -5.27 10.59 20.64
C ALA A 734 -4.17 11.63 20.93
N GLY A 735 -3.26 11.91 19.99
CA GLY A 735 -2.25 12.96 20.14
C GLY A 735 -1.29 12.74 21.32
N LEU A 736 -1.11 11.51 21.79
CA LEU A 736 -0.05 11.15 22.74
C LEU A 736 1.29 11.10 21.99
N LEU A 737 1.77 12.29 21.61
CA LEU A 737 3.09 12.59 21.06
C LEU A 737 3.93 13.32 22.10
#